data_AF-A0A4R5PKF2-F1
#
_entry.id   AF-A0A4R5PKF2-F1
#
_cell.length_a   1.000
_cell.length_b   1.000
_cell.length_c   1.000
_cell.angle_alpha   90.00
_cell.angle_beta   90.00
_cell.angle_gamma   90.00
#
_symmetry.space_group_name_H-M   'P 1'
#
loop_
_entity.id
_entity.type
_entity.pdbx_description
1 polymer ?
#
loop_
_entity_poly.entity_id
_entity_poly.type
_entity_poly.pdbx_seq_one_letter_code
_entity_poly.pdbx_strand_id
1 'polypeptide(L)'
;MDDGGNTQAAESGVADGVLIGAQREYPLLPVDQYSREMSRTARPAGGRSLARGLAGEEPLEVLWERERPHGVLLLLFAVSLALGAAIYQSLAREPPSIPLAIMFVILLAGALWSRNSGSSVFPCLLLLSALVGGIIAGRIETVNGPVLLDAPVTTTVTGTVLGREIDEGGRVRYLLAVLRTEDPELKRAPTSVRMTVSGSHQPYDTGSLVTGRGRLSPPSGPAWPGGYDFARAAYAQKIGAFGFFYRAPVVSAGNADAPAEETLLARLAGWVVGIRAGISQRVRSTVPGDPGALIAALTVSDRRGISEATVETLRATGLAHILAISGLHMALAAGTFFLGLRKLAALSPRLVERYPVKKAAALAAILIATSYLAISGAGVATQRAWLMMTVMFLAVIVDRPALTLRNVALAAIVILLVSPSAVVSPGFQMSFAATIALIATYGAWSRYRRGGDKRASLAARLLPGFAVTLMRGLAGLAVTSLVAGLATGLFAAWHFHRVAGFGLLANLLAMPLVSFVVMPAGLVAMLAMPLGLDHWPLVIMGKGLECVMDAARLVEGLGGNMTTGQIGFAALVSATAGFLLLSLLHTRLRLAGLVPLLAGVALTLPLFAPEPPDLVVSEDGRLVGIVGVAAIATNAGRPPEFIFEQWQRAWRRESHLQPLGSVAVPEDAHAALRALAGQATRTPNRFICSSRSRCVSSVAGRLVMALGEPADMGAGCDLADIVILAAAIRSPACLSGAKLFTARTLRETGALAIRFEDRARMEVETALGGRVRPWTVQRHYDWREDGFVLPDEAAARAITARGDMERGVLVTGEAAGAGVKKPADRLPAGEAISSPAEPSLSGSGE
;
A
#
# COMPACT_ATOMS: atom_id res chain seq x y z
N MET A 1 65.23 25.17 57.00
CA MET A 1 65.17 23.72 56.75
C MET A 1 64.28 23.55 55.56
N ASP A 2 64.92 23.44 54.39
CA ASP A 2 64.35 23.33 53.04
C ASP A 2 63.32 22.18 52.97
N ASP A 3 62.12 22.35 52.41
CA ASP A 3 61.69 22.67 51.03
C ASP A 3 61.77 21.51 50.02
N GLY A 4 60.58 21.16 49.49
CA GLY A 4 60.35 21.06 48.04
C GLY A 4 60.85 19.83 47.29
N GLY A 5 59.99 18.83 47.10
CA GLY A 5 60.13 17.83 46.04
C GLY A 5 59.40 18.25 44.76
N ASN A 6 60.10 18.94 43.86
CA ASN A 6 59.58 19.41 42.58
C ASN A 6 60.13 18.57 41.41
N THR A 7 59.21 18.09 40.57
CA THR A 7 59.20 18.11 39.09
C THR A 7 60.10 17.24 38.18
N GLN A 8 59.41 16.82 37.10
CA GLN A 8 59.81 16.61 35.68
C GLN A 8 60.39 15.23 35.29
N ALA A 9 60.12 14.64 34.12
CA ALA A 9 59.13 14.82 33.04
C ALA A 9 59.41 13.73 31.97
N ALA A 10 58.44 13.54 31.05
CA ALA A 10 58.54 12.95 29.70
C ALA A 10 58.56 11.40 29.64
N GLU A 11 57.89 10.68 28.74
CA GLU A 11 57.38 10.91 27.38
C GLU A 11 56.11 10.04 27.15
N SER A 12 55.05 10.54 26.50
CA SER A 12 54.60 10.24 25.12
C SER A 12 54.38 8.74 24.79
N GLY A 13 53.32 8.25 24.15
CA GLY A 13 52.14 8.86 23.56
C GLY A 13 51.29 7.78 22.85
N VAL A 14 49.97 7.98 22.90
CA VAL A 14 48.98 7.87 21.80
C VAL A 14 48.86 6.55 20.99
N ALA A 15 47.74 5.83 21.17
CA ALA A 15 46.62 5.79 20.21
C ALA A 15 45.57 4.72 20.57
N ASP A 16 44.49 5.09 21.27
CA ASP A 16 43.21 4.35 21.19
C ASP A 16 42.06 5.19 21.78
N GLY A 17 40.92 5.23 21.06
CA GLY A 17 39.61 5.54 21.63
C GLY A 17 39.05 6.94 21.37
N VAL A 18 38.17 7.07 20.36
CA VAL A 18 37.18 8.15 20.29
C VAL A 18 35.78 7.54 20.26
N LEU A 19 35.17 7.35 21.44
CA LEU A 19 33.72 7.31 21.62
C LEU A 19 33.35 7.80 23.03
N ILE A 20 32.72 8.98 23.04
CA ILE A 20 31.64 9.42 23.94
C ILE A 20 32.00 9.67 25.41
N GLY A 21 32.06 10.95 25.77
CA GLY A 21 31.87 11.40 27.15
C GLY A 21 31.97 12.92 27.28
N ALA A 22 30.83 13.59 27.48
CA ALA A 22 30.70 14.81 28.29
C ALA A 22 29.23 15.29 28.25
N GLN A 23 28.40 14.73 29.13
CA GLN A 23 27.27 15.46 29.68
C GLN A 23 27.83 16.40 30.75
N ARG A 24 27.60 17.70 30.62
CA ARG A 24 27.82 18.68 31.68
C ARG A 24 26.51 18.87 32.45
N GLU A 25 26.62 18.78 33.77
CA GLU A 25 25.58 18.92 34.77
C GLU A 25 25.01 20.34 34.84
N TYR A 26 23.69 20.45 35.03
CA TYR A 26 23.01 21.53 35.76
C TYR A 26 21.79 20.93 36.48
N PRO A 27 21.40 21.48 37.65
CA PRO A 27 20.78 20.72 38.72
C PRO A 27 19.28 20.51 38.48
N LEU A 28 18.85 19.25 38.55
CA LEU A 28 17.44 18.89 38.74
C LEU A 28 17.28 18.37 40.18
N LEU A 29 16.27 18.91 40.87
CA LEU A 29 15.85 18.58 42.23
C LEU A 29 15.79 17.04 42.47
N PRO A 30 16.16 16.56 43.67
CA PRO A 30 16.48 15.15 43.88
C PRO A 30 15.23 14.28 44.02
N VAL A 31 14.99 13.39 43.06
CA VAL A 31 14.06 12.25 43.16
C VAL A 31 14.87 10.94 43.24
N ASP A 32 16.03 10.97 43.90
CA ASP A 32 16.97 9.82 43.91
C ASP A 32 17.31 9.26 45.30
N GLN A 33 16.55 9.64 46.34
CA GLN A 33 16.67 9.02 47.67
C GLN A 33 15.67 7.87 47.89
N TYR A 34 14.47 7.91 47.29
CA TYR A 34 13.47 6.84 47.46
C TYR A 34 13.78 5.58 46.63
N SER A 35 14.52 5.74 45.52
CA SER A 35 14.90 4.65 44.59
C SER A 35 16.04 3.77 45.11
N ARG A 36 16.93 4.32 45.95
CA ARG A 36 18.14 3.61 46.42
C ARG A 36 17.87 2.66 47.57
N GLU A 37 16.92 2.92 48.46
CA GLU A 37 16.59 2.00 49.56
C GLU A 37 15.87 0.73 49.09
N MET A 38 15.05 0.82 48.04
CA MET A 38 14.27 -0.32 47.54
C MET A 38 15.10 -1.30 46.68
N SER A 39 16.30 -0.88 46.23
CA SER A 39 17.20 -1.69 45.40
C SER A 39 18.18 -2.57 46.21
N ARG A 40 18.22 -2.42 47.55
CA ARG A 40 19.06 -3.25 48.43
C ARG A 40 18.39 -4.54 48.93
N THR A 41 17.07 -4.70 48.78
CA THR A 41 16.35 -5.88 49.30
C THR A 41 16.12 -7.01 48.30
N ALA A 42 16.59 -6.91 47.06
CA ALA A 42 16.39 -7.95 46.04
C ALA A 42 17.72 -8.56 45.53
N ARG A 43 18.40 -9.30 46.40
CA ARG A 43 19.33 -10.36 45.96
C ARG A 43 18.67 -11.72 46.22
N PRO A 44 18.23 -12.47 45.19
CA PRO A 44 18.12 -13.91 45.33
C PRO A 44 19.45 -14.55 44.94
N ALA A 45 20.01 -15.29 45.90
CA ALA A 45 21.08 -16.25 45.67
C ALA A 45 20.57 -17.44 44.85
N GLY A 46 21.49 -18.06 44.09
CA GLY A 46 21.38 -19.45 43.65
C GLY A 46 20.53 -19.69 42.40
N GLY A 47 21.12 -20.43 41.44
CA GLY A 47 20.58 -20.70 40.12
C GLY A 47 19.12 -21.18 40.10
N ARG A 48 18.31 -20.58 39.22
CA ARG A 48 16.92 -20.98 38.97
C ARG A 48 16.61 -20.92 37.47
N SER A 49 15.87 -21.92 37.01
CA SER A 49 15.63 -22.25 35.61
C SER A 49 14.81 -21.20 34.84
N LEU A 50 15.01 -21.17 33.52
CA LEU A 50 14.39 -20.26 32.56
C LEU A 50 12.84 -20.21 32.66
N ALA A 51 12.20 -21.27 33.15
CA ALA A 51 10.75 -21.41 33.22
C ALA A 51 10.10 -20.53 34.32
N ARG A 52 10.77 -20.29 35.46
CA ARG A 52 10.25 -19.37 36.50
C ARG A 52 10.50 -17.90 36.20
N GLY A 53 11.36 -17.57 35.23
CA GLY A 53 11.57 -16.20 34.76
C GLY A 53 10.39 -15.62 33.98
N LEU A 54 9.51 -16.47 33.43
CA LEU A 54 8.32 -16.08 32.66
C LEU A 54 7.08 -15.86 33.55
N ALA A 55 7.00 -16.47 34.73
CA ALA A 55 5.99 -16.18 35.74
C ALA A 55 6.48 -15.01 36.62
N GLY A 56 6.19 -13.78 36.21
CA GLY A 56 6.56 -12.60 36.99
C GLY A 56 5.70 -12.47 38.25
N GLU A 57 6.32 -12.41 39.42
CA GLU A 57 5.67 -12.13 40.71
C GLU A 57 5.31 -10.63 40.89
N GLU A 58 5.62 -9.76 39.93
CA GLU A 58 5.25 -8.34 40.02
C GLU A 58 3.83 -8.08 39.49
N PRO A 59 3.00 -7.30 40.21
CA PRO A 59 1.66 -6.92 39.77
C PRO A 59 1.67 -6.18 38.42
N LEU A 60 0.64 -6.42 37.60
CA LEU A 60 0.44 -5.74 36.30
C LEU A 60 0.48 -4.21 36.40
N GLU A 61 -0.02 -3.66 37.50
CA GLU A 61 -0.04 -2.22 37.78
C GLU A 61 1.37 -1.63 37.84
N VAL A 62 2.30 -2.33 38.53
CA VAL A 62 3.70 -1.92 38.66
C VAL A 62 4.42 -1.96 37.30
N LEU A 63 4.11 -2.96 36.47
CA LEU A 63 4.65 -3.03 35.11
C LEU A 63 4.13 -1.88 34.24
N TRP A 64 2.85 -1.52 34.36
CA TRP A 64 2.25 -0.42 33.61
C TRP A 64 2.78 0.96 34.05
N GLU A 65 3.01 1.15 35.34
CA GLU A 65 3.63 2.38 35.86
C GLU A 65 5.04 2.58 35.32
N ARG A 66 5.82 1.50 35.17
CA ARG A 66 7.16 1.53 34.56
C ARG A 66 7.15 1.83 33.05
N GLU A 67 6.02 1.64 32.35
CA GLU A 67 5.88 1.98 30.94
C GLU A 67 5.61 3.49 30.71
N ARG A 68 4.96 4.17 31.66
CA ARG A 68 4.60 5.60 31.53
C ARG A 68 5.80 6.52 31.19
N PRO A 69 6.97 6.42 31.85
CA PRO A 69 8.14 7.26 31.54
C PRO A 69 8.66 7.07 30.10
N HIS A 70 8.40 5.90 29.49
CA HIS A 70 8.84 5.57 28.14
C HIS A 70 7.97 6.22 27.06
N GLY A 71 6.84 6.86 27.42
CA GLY A 71 6.01 7.63 26.49
C GLY A 71 5.06 6.74 25.68
N VAL A 72 4.67 5.59 26.24
CA VAL A 72 3.74 4.63 25.63
C VAL A 72 2.42 5.27 25.23
N LEU A 73 1.93 6.26 25.98
CA LEU A 73 0.70 6.98 25.65
C LEU A 73 0.74 7.64 24.26
N LEU A 74 1.86 8.24 23.86
CA LEU A 74 2.01 8.83 22.52
C LEU A 74 2.02 7.76 21.42
N LEU A 75 2.63 6.60 21.70
CA LEU A 75 2.66 5.48 20.75
C LEU A 75 1.25 4.92 20.55
N LEU A 76 0.52 4.70 21.65
CA LEU A 76 -0.86 4.24 21.62
C LEU A 76 -1.78 5.27 20.97
N PHE A 77 -1.55 6.57 21.16
CA PHE A 77 -2.31 7.62 20.47
C PHE A 77 -2.19 7.48 18.95
N ALA A 78 -0.97 7.28 18.42
CA ALA A 78 -0.76 7.08 16.99
C ALA A 78 -1.43 5.78 16.48
N VAL A 79 -1.38 4.70 17.28
CA VAL A 79 -2.06 3.43 16.95
C VAL A 79 -3.59 3.59 16.96
N SER A 80 -4.15 4.30 17.95
CA SER A 80 -5.59 4.59 18.03
C SER A 80 -6.06 5.46 16.87
N LEU A 81 -5.28 6.50 16.50
CA LEU A 81 -5.56 7.31 15.32
C LEU A 81 -5.55 6.48 14.03
N ALA A 82 -4.55 5.61 13.87
CA ALA A 82 -4.45 4.68 12.73
C ALA A 82 -5.63 3.71 12.69
N LEU A 83 -6.01 3.14 13.85
CA LEU A 83 -7.17 2.25 13.96
C LEU A 83 -8.46 2.98 13.58
N GLY A 84 -8.63 4.23 14.00
CA GLY A 84 -9.78 5.06 13.63
C GLY A 84 -9.86 5.30 12.12
N ALA A 85 -8.74 5.67 11.50
CA ALA A 85 -8.66 5.81 10.05
C ALA A 85 -8.95 4.47 9.33
N ALA A 86 -8.44 3.35 9.84
CA ALA A 86 -8.68 2.03 9.26
C ALA A 86 -10.16 1.60 9.39
N ILE A 87 -10.79 1.86 10.53
CA ILE A 87 -12.23 1.63 10.75
C ILE A 87 -13.03 2.41 9.73
N TYR A 88 -12.74 3.72 9.54
CA TYR A 88 -13.41 4.53 8.53
C TYR A 88 -13.30 3.92 7.13
N GLN A 89 -12.14 3.37 6.76
CA GLN A 89 -11.94 2.72 5.46
C GLN A 89 -12.67 1.37 5.33
N SER A 90 -13.06 0.73 6.44
CA SER A 90 -13.85 -0.51 6.45
C SER A 90 -15.37 -0.32 6.53
N LEU A 91 -15.86 0.89 6.86
CA LEU A 91 -17.29 1.17 6.95
C LEU A 91 -17.99 0.94 5.60
N ALA A 92 -19.22 0.44 5.63
CA ALA A 92 -20.04 0.25 4.42
C ALA A 92 -20.71 1.55 3.92
N ARG A 93 -20.93 2.51 4.82
CA ARG A 93 -21.61 3.80 4.58
C ARG A 93 -20.80 4.95 5.19
N GLU A 94 -21.04 6.16 4.69
CA GLU A 94 -20.44 7.36 5.26
C GLU A 94 -21.08 7.72 6.63
N PRO A 95 -20.27 7.82 7.70
CA PRO A 95 -20.80 8.17 9.01
C PRO A 95 -21.26 9.65 9.03
N PRO A 96 -22.26 10.00 9.86
CA PRO A 96 -22.72 11.37 9.97
C PRO A 96 -21.64 12.24 10.63
N SER A 97 -21.32 13.39 10.04
CA SER A 97 -20.24 14.27 10.49
C SER A 97 -20.54 14.97 11.82
N ILE A 98 -21.78 15.45 12.03
CA ILE A 98 -22.16 16.22 13.22
C ILE A 98 -22.06 15.39 14.51
N PRO A 99 -22.67 14.19 14.62
CA PRO A 99 -22.56 13.37 15.83
C PRO A 99 -21.10 12.95 16.13
N LEU A 100 -20.31 12.67 15.09
CA LEU A 100 -18.89 12.37 15.24
C LEU A 100 -18.11 13.56 15.81
N ALA A 101 -18.35 14.77 15.32
CA ALA A 101 -17.72 15.98 15.82
C ALA A 101 -18.09 16.26 17.28
N ILE A 102 -19.37 16.12 17.64
CA ILE A 102 -19.84 16.27 19.03
C ILE A 102 -19.17 15.25 19.94
N MET A 103 -19.15 13.97 19.53
CA MET A 103 -18.50 12.90 20.29
C MET A 103 -17.00 13.17 20.47
N PHE A 104 -16.30 13.65 19.44
CA PHE A 104 -14.89 14.03 19.53
C PHE A 104 -14.66 15.15 20.54
N VAL A 105 -15.47 16.22 20.50
CA VAL A 105 -15.36 17.35 21.42
C VAL A 105 -15.63 16.91 22.86
N ILE A 106 -16.66 16.09 23.11
CA ILE A 106 -16.97 15.57 24.45
C ILE A 106 -15.81 14.72 24.98
N LEU A 107 -15.28 13.79 24.19
CA LEU A 107 -14.16 12.93 24.60
C LEU A 107 -12.89 13.73 24.85
N LEU A 108 -12.60 14.73 24.01
CA LEU A 108 -11.44 15.60 24.17
C LEU A 108 -11.58 16.50 25.41
N ALA A 109 -12.75 17.10 25.63
CA ALA A 109 -13.03 17.91 26.82
C ALA A 109 -12.93 17.06 28.10
N GLY A 110 -13.50 15.84 28.08
CA GLY A 110 -13.36 14.89 29.18
C GLY A 110 -11.92 14.47 29.45
N ALA A 111 -11.12 14.28 28.40
CA ALA A 111 -9.68 14.01 28.54
C ALA A 111 -8.95 15.21 29.17
N LEU A 112 -9.21 16.43 28.70
CA LEU A 112 -8.58 17.64 29.25
C LEU A 112 -8.99 17.90 30.72
N TRP A 113 -10.26 17.67 31.06
CA TRP A 113 -10.73 17.75 32.44
C TRP A 113 -10.04 16.69 33.32
N SER A 114 -10.12 15.42 32.93
CA SER A 114 -9.55 14.30 33.71
C SER A 114 -8.04 14.43 33.92
N ARG A 115 -7.32 15.04 32.98
CA ARG A 115 -5.90 15.41 33.13
C ARG A 115 -5.69 16.37 34.30
N ASN A 116 -6.52 17.41 34.40
CA ASN A 116 -6.40 18.42 35.46
C ASN A 116 -6.84 17.87 36.83
N SER A 117 -7.80 16.95 36.86
CA SER A 117 -8.27 16.29 38.09
C SER A 117 -7.38 15.13 38.55
N GLY A 118 -6.32 14.77 37.81
CA GLY A 118 -5.44 13.64 38.16
C GLY A 118 -6.08 12.26 38.06
N SER A 119 -7.18 12.13 37.30
CA SER A 119 -7.94 10.87 37.19
C SER A 119 -7.23 9.83 36.32
N SER A 120 -7.28 8.56 36.73
CA SER A 120 -6.74 7.42 35.97
C SER A 120 -7.43 7.18 34.63
N VAL A 121 -8.56 7.84 34.35
CA VAL A 121 -9.36 7.68 33.13
C VAL A 121 -8.79 8.49 31.94
N PHE A 122 -7.92 9.47 32.21
CA PHE A 122 -7.34 10.35 31.18
C PHE A 122 -6.76 9.62 29.94
N PRO A 123 -5.91 8.59 30.08
CA PRO A 123 -5.36 7.87 28.93
C PRO A 123 -6.45 7.25 28.06
N CYS A 124 -7.48 6.64 28.66
CA CYS A 124 -8.56 6.00 27.92
C CYS A 124 -9.35 7.02 27.10
N LEU A 125 -9.72 8.16 27.70
CA LEU A 125 -10.45 9.22 26.99
C LEU A 125 -9.62 9.83 25.86
N LEU A 126 -8.32 10.00 26.07
CA LEU A 126 -7.41 10.50 25.04
C LEU A 126 -7.25 9.51 23.87
N LEU A 127 -7.18 8.20 24.14
CA LEU A 127 -7.09 7.18 23.10
C LEU A 127 -8.41 7.04 22.33
N LEU A 128 -9.55 7.17 23.01
CA LEU A 128 -10.87 7.19 22.37
C LEU A 128 -11.05 8.45 21.50
N SER A 129 -10.61 9.63 21.96
CA SER A 129 -10.64 10.83 21.13
C SER A 129 -9.72 10.72 19.91
N ALA A 130 -8.56 10.07 20.03
CA ALA A 130 -7.67 9.78 18.90
C ALA A 130 -8.34 8.83 17.88
N LEU A 131 -9.02 7.78 18.35
CA LEU A 131 -9.79 6.85 17.51
C LEU A 131 -10.86 7.60 16.70
N VAL A 132 -11.67 8.42 17.36
CA VAL A 132 -12.71 9.23 16.71
C VAL A 132 -12.09 10.27 15.78
N GLY A 133 -10.97 10.89 16.19
CA GLY A 133 -10.21 11.81 15.36
C GLY A 133 -9.72 11.17 14.06
N GLY A 134 -9.33 9.89 14.10
CA GLY A 134 -8.94 9.14 12.89
C GLY A 134 -10.11 8.90 11.94
N ILE A 135 -11.30 8.62 12.49
CA ILE A 135 -12.53 8.49 11.69
C ILE A 135 -12.90 9.83 11.04
N ILE A 136 -12.82 10.92 11.80
CA ILE A 136 -13.07 12.27 11.30
C ILE A 136 -12.07 12.65 10.21
N ALA A 137 -10.78 12.39 10.41
CA ALA A 137 -9.76 12.66 9.42
C ALA A 137 -10.08 11.92 8.10
N GLY A 138 -10.46 10.64 8.18
CA GLY A 138 -10.96 9.87 7.03
C GLY A 138 -12.14 10.52 6.33
N ARG A 139 -13.13 11.01 7.09
CA ARG A 139 -14.26 11.75 6.50
C ARG A 139 -13.82 13.05 5.83
N ILE A 140 -12.87 13.79 6.41
CA ILE A 140 -12.35 15.03 5.83
C ILE A 140 -11.62 14.74 4.50
N GLU A 141 -10.87 13.65 4.41
CA GLU A 141 -10.18 13.24 3.17
C GLU A 141 -11.16 13.00 2.00
N THR A 142 -12.39 12.56 2.29
CA THR A 142 -13.38 12.29 1.25
C THR A 142 -14.27 13.47 0.90
N VAL A 143 -14.30 14.53 1.70
CA VAL A 143 -15.01 15.78 1.40
C VAL A 143 -14.40 16.43 0.16
N ASN A 144 -15.25 16.86 -0.78
CA ASN A 144 -14.84 17.46 -2.06
C ASN A 144 -13.88 16.57 -2.88
N GLY A 145 -14.17 15.26 -2.94
CA GLY A 145 -13.41 14.35 -3.78
C GLY A 145 -13.65 14.55 -5.28
N PRO A 146 -12.87 13.84 -6.13
CA PRO A 146 -13.02 13.92 -7.57
C PRO A 146 -14.35 13.29 -8.03
N VAL A 147 -14.88 13.79 -9.15
CA VAL A 147 -15.94 13.09 -9.87
C VAL A 147 -15.31 11.86 -10.53
N LEU A 148 -15.84 10.67 -10.21
CA LEU A 148 -15.44 9.42 -10.83
C LEU A 148 -16.31 9.13 -12.06
N LEU A 149 -15.66 8.73 -13.15
CA LEU A 149 -16.36 8.30 -14.35
C LEU A 149 -17.23 7.07 -14.05
N ASP A 150 -18.39 6.99 -14.68
CA ASP A 150 -19.44 6.03 -14.38
C ASP A 150 -19.40 4.80 -15.31
N ALA A 151 -19.09 5.01 -16.59
CA ALA A 151 -18.92 3.96 -17.60
C ALA A 151 -17.78 4.28 -18.59
N PRO A 152 -17.18 3.27 -19.24
CA PRO A 152 -16.18 3.50 -20.27
C PRO A 152 -16.75 4.30 -21.46
N VAL A 153 -16.07 5.38 -21.85
CA VAL A 153 -16.49 6.27 -22.93
C VAL A 153 -15.30 6.64 -23.81
N THR A 154 -15.52 6.78 -25.12
CA THR A 154 -14.54 7.36 -26.03
C THR A 154 -14.92 8.81 -26.27
N THR A 155 -14.05 9.74 -25.90
CA THR A 155 -14.27 11.19 -26.00
C THR A 155 -12.95 11.88 -26.34
N THR A 156 -13.03 13.09 -26.89
CA THR A 156 -11.88 13.98 -27.05
C THR A 156 -11.65 14.73 -25.75
N VAL A 157 -10.51 14.50 -25.12
CA VAL A 157 -10.13 15.11 -23.85
C VAL A 157 -9.18 16.27 -24.13
N THR A 158 -9.54 17.45 -23.65
CA THR A 158 -8.66 18.62 -23.59
C THR A 158 -8.30 18.88 -22.14
N GLY A 159 -7.00 18.91 -21.83
CA GLY A 159 -6.54 19.08 -20.46
C GLY A 159 -5.08 19.47 -20.34
N THR A 160 -4.70 19.98 -19.17
CA THR A 160 -3.31 20.37 -18.88
C THR A 160 -2.54 19.22 -18.24
N VAL A 161 -1.30 19.03 -18.67
CA VAL A 161 -0.42 17.97 -18.14
C VAL A 161 0.04 18.33 -16.73
N LEU A 162 -0.45 17.65 -15.71
CA LEU A 162 0.00 17.79 -14.31
C LEU A 162 1.28 16.99 -14.04
N GLY A 163 1.46 15.86 -14.72
CA GLY A 163 2.59 14.97 -14.51
C GLY A 163 2.73 13.92 -15.61
N ARG A 164 3.93 13.34 -15.70
CA ARG A 164 4.24 12.25 -16.63
C ARG A 164 5.04 11.14 -15.96
N GLU A 165 4.63 9.90 -16.21
CA GLU A 165 5.37 8.68 -15.93
C GLU A 165 5.59 7.96 -17.25
N ILE A 166 6.78 7.40 -17.48
CA ILE A 166 7.08 6.73 -18.75
C ILE A 166 7.48 5.29 -18.46
N ASP A 167 6.83 4.40 -19.19
CA ASP A 167 6.96 2.95 -19.08
C ASP A 167 8.10 2.42 -19.96
N GLU A 168 8.53 1.18 -19.71
CA GLU A 168 9.66 0.54 -20.43
C GLU A 168 9.36 0.36 -21.92
N GLY A 169 8.11 0.01 -22.27
CA GLY A 169 7.64 -0.11 -23.66
C GLY A 169 7.45 1.22 -24.40
N GLY A 170 8.02 2.33 -23.91
CA GLY A 170 7.87 3.67 -24.49
C GLY A 170 6.48 4.29 -24.33
N ARG A 171 5.59 3.64 -23.56
CA ARG A 171 4.27 4.19 -23.24
C ARG A 171 4.40 5.33 -22.25
N VAL A 172 3.80 6.48 -22.55
CA VAL A 172 3.80 7.62 -21.61
C VAL A 172 2.44 7.72 -20.93
N ARG A 173 2.43 7.72 -19.60
CA ARG A 173 1.24 7.92 -18.77
C ARG A 173 1.23 9.38 -18.29
N TYR A 174 0.27 10.15 -18.80
CA TYR A 174 0.05 11.53 -18.40
C TYR A 174 -1.05 11.60 -17.34
N LEU A 175 -0.82 12.39 -16.30
CA LEU A 175 -1.88 12.86 -15.42
C LEU A 175 -2.36 14.20 -15.99
N LEU A 176 -3.62 14.27 -16.41
CA LEU A 176 -4.21 15.46 -17.02
C LEU A 176 -5.27 16.05 -16.08
N ALA A 177 -5.26 17.38 -15.91
CA ALA A 177 -6.43 18.10 -15.40
C ALA A 177 -7.38 18.34 -16.58
N VAL A 178 -8.59 17.78 -16.52
CA VAL A 178 -9.56 17.88 -17.62
C VAL A 178 -10.18 19.27 -17.60
N LEU A 179 -10.09 19.98 -18.71
CA LEU A 179 -10.77 21.26 -18.91
C LEU A 179 -12.08 21.08 -19.66
N ARG A 180 -12.06 20.24 -20.71
CA ARG A 180 -13.24 19.98 -21.55
C ARG A 180 -13.20 18.58 -22.14
N THR A 181 -14.38 18.03 -22.35
CA THR A 181 -14.60 16.79 -23.11
C THR A 181 -15.53 17.08 -24.28
N GLU A 182 -15.22 16.56 -25.46
CA GLU A 182 -15.99 16.78 -26.70
C GLU A 182 -16.26 15.44 -27.39
N ASP A 183 -17.38 15.33 -28.10
CA ASP A 183 -17.76 14.14 -28.88
C ASP A 183 -17.65 12.79 -28.14
N PRO A 184 -18.40 12.56 -27.04
CA PRO A 184 -19.44 13.41 -26.45
C PRO A 184 -18.93 14.31 -25.31
N GLU A 185 -19.70 15.35 -24.98
CA GLU A 185 -19.50 16.14 -23.77
C GLU A 185 -20.04 15.37 -22.54
N LEU A 186 -19.17 15.15 -21.56
CA LEU A 186 -19.52 14.40 -20.36
C LEU A 186 -20.22 15.32 -19.36
N LYS A 187 -21.47 14.99 -19.02
CA LYS A 187 -22.20 15.67 -17.94
C LYS A 187 -21.47 15.61 -16.58
N ARG A 188 -20.73 14.53 -16.33
CA ARG A 188 -19.94 14.26 -15.12
C ARG A 188 -18.46 14.09 -15.48
N ALA A 189 -17.85 15.14 -16.03
CA ALA A 189 -16.45 15.10 -16.40
C ALA A 189 -15.55 14.96 -15.14
N PRO A 190 -14.63 13.97 -15.10
CA PRO A 190 -13.68 13.84 -14.01
C PRO A 190 -12.70 15.02 -14.00
N THR A 191 -12.35 15.54 -12.82
CA THR A 191 -11.42 16.68 -12.69
C THR A 191 -10.00 16.34 -13.12
N SER A 192 -9.56 15.11 -12.86
CA SER A 192 -8.27 14.63 -13.36
C SER A 192 -8.35 13.20 -13.88
N VAL A 193 -7.57 12.91 -14.93
CA VAL A 193 -7.54 11.60 -15.59
C VAL A 193 -6.10 11.16 -15.84
N ARG A 194 -5.84 9.86 -15.73
CA ARG A 194 -4.56 9.27 -16.10
C ARG A 194 -4.65 8.60 -17.47
N MET A 195 -4.00 9.18 -18.46
CA MET A 195 -4.06 8.76 -19.86
C MET A 195 -2.74 8.17 -20.33
N THR A 196 -2.79 6.99 -20.93
CA THR A 196 -1.62 6.33 -21.52
C THR A 196 -1.56 6.58 -23.03
N VAL A 197 -0.42 7.02 -23.54
CA VAL A 197 -0.14 7.13 -24.97
C VAL A 197 0.82 5.99 -25.34
N SER A 198 0.37 5.10 -26.22
CA SER A 198 1.20 4.04 -26.80
C SER A 198 1.69 4.51 -28.16
N GLY A 199 2.89 5.07 -28.23
CA GLY A 199 3.47 5.56 -29.48
C GLY A 199 4.69 6.43 -29.26
N SER A 200 5.65 6.37 -30.19
CA SER A 200 6.80 7.26 -30.22
C SER A 200 6.33 8.70 -30.46
N HIS A 201 6.40 9.52 -29.41
CA HIS A 201 6.18 10.95 -29.47
C HIS A 201 7.15 11.62 -28.50
N GLN A 202 7.48 12.88 -28.76
CA GLN A 202 8.22 13.66 -27.79
C GLN A 202 7.32 13.85 -26.55
N PRO A 203 7.77 13.46 -25.35
CA PRO A 203 6.93 13.58 -24.16
C PRO A 203 6.57 15.04 -23.88
N TYR A 204 5.29 15.33 -23.65
CA TYR A 204 4.84 16.69 -23.33
C TYR A 204 5.32 17.08 -21.93
N ASP A 205 5.68 18.35 -21.75
CA ASP A 205 6.10 18.87 -20.45
C ASP A 205 4.89 19.22 -19.57
N THR A 206 5.11 19.25 -18.26
CA THR A 206 4.09 19.64 -17.28
C THR A 206 3.65 21.09 -17.54
N GLY A 207 2.35 21.34 -17.52
CA GLY A 207 1.73 22.62 -17.89
C GLY A 207 1.22 22.67 -19.34
N SER A 208 1.70 21.78 -20.22
CA SER A 208 1.27 21.76 -21.63
C SER A 208 -0.22 21.46 -21.74
N LEU A 209 -0.92 22.20 -22.60
CA LEU A 209 -2.30 21.93 -22.97
C LEU A 209 -2.34 20.90 -24.09
N VAL A 210 -2.92 19.73 -23.81
CA VAL A 210 -3.01 18.63 -24.77
C VAL A 210 -4.47 18.31 -25.08
N THR A 211 -4.75 18.07 -26.35
CA THR A 211 -6.06 17.66 -26.85
C THR A 211 -5.92 16.37 -27.64
N GLY A 212 -6.72 15.35 -27.31
CA GLY A 212 -6.67 14.10 -28.05
C GLY A 212 -7.88 13.21 -27.83
N ARG A 213 -8.15 12.35 -28.81
CA ARG A 213 -9.22 11.35 -28.73
C ARG A 213 -8.71 10.11 -27.99
N GLY A 214 -9.41 9.75 -26.92
CA GLY A 214 -9.04 8.62 -26.08
C GLY A 214 -10.23 7.86 -25.53
N ARG A 215 -9.96 6.65 -25.05
CA ARG A 215 -10.92 5.85 -24.29
C ARG A 215 -10.67 6.08 -22.81
N LEU A 216 -11.64 6.68 -22.14
CA LEU A 216 -11.70 6.78 -20.69
C LEU A 216 -12.43 5.57 -20.12
N SER A 217 -12.02 5.13 -18.95
CA SER A 217 -12.60 4.02 -18.21
C SER A 217 -12.58 4.35 -16.71
N PRO A 218 -13.64 3.98 -15.97
CA PRO A 218 -13.68 4.18 -14.54
C PRO A 218 -12.54 3.41 -13.85
N PRO A 219 -12.03 3.88 -12.70
CA PRO A 219 -11.15 3.08 -11.87
C PRO A 219 -11.80 1.75 -11.50
N SER A 220 -11.09 0.65 -11.76
CA SER A 220 -11.59 -0.70 -11.45
C SER A 220 -11.78 -0.91 -9.96
N GLY A 221 -12.80 -1.70 -9.62
CA GLY A 221 -12.98 -2.20 -8.25
C GLY A 221 -12.01 -3.35 -7.92
N PRO A 222 -12.20 -4.02 -6.79
CA PRO A 222 -11.48 -5.25 -6.47
C PRO A 222 -11.71 -6.35 -7.53
N ALA A 223 -10.65 -7.06 -7.90
CA ALA A 223 -10.72 -8.15 -8.88
C ALA A 223 -11.47 -9.40 -8.39
N TRP A 224 -11.70 -9.51 -7.07
CA TRP A 224 -12.44 -10.57 -6.38
C TRP A 224 -12.89 -10.06 -4.99
N PRO A 225 -13.85 -10.71 -4.32
CA PRO A 225 -14.36 -10.26 -3.03
C PRO A 225 -13.33 -10.26 -1.90
N GLY A 226 -13.03 -9.08 -1.34
CA GLY A 226 -11.97 -8.91 -0.34
C GLY A 226 -10.60 -8.55 -0.93
N GLY A 227 -10.47 -8.48 -2.26
CA GLY A 227 -9.27 -8.03 -2.95
C GLY A 227 -8.98 -6.53 -2.78
N TYR A 228 -7.87 -6.08 -3.37
CA TYR A 228 -7.45 -4.68 -3.29
C TYR A 228 -8.38 -3.75 -4.09
N ASP A 229 -8.91 -2.72 -3.43
CA ASP A 229 -9.77 -1.70 -4.05
C ASP A 229 -8.94 -0.60 -4.73
N PHE A 230 -8.78 -0.69 -6.05
CA PHE A 230 -8.05 0.29 -6.85
C PHE A 230 -8.80 1.63 -6.98
N ALA A 231 -10.15 1.61 -6.95
CA ALA A 231 -10.96 2.83 -7.02
C ALA A 231 -10.76 3.70 -5.77
N ARG A 232 -10.65 3.09 -4.58
CA ARG A 232 -10.31 3.81 -3.34
C ARG A 232 -8.96 4.53 -3.44
N ALA A 233 -7.93 3.84 -3.97
CA ALA A 233 -6.60 4.42 -4.12
C ALA A 233 -6.58 5.55 -5.17
N ALA A 234 -7.32 5.40 -6.25
CA ALA A 234 -7.48 6.44 -7.28
C ALA A 234 -8.20 7.68 -6.73
N TYR A 235 -9.26 7.49 -5.95
CA TYR A 235 -10.02 8.56 -5.31
C TYR A 235 -9.16 9.37 -4.33
N ALA A 236 -8.36 8.71 -3.48
CA ALA A 236 -7.42 9.37 -2.59
C ALA A 236 -6.34 10.19 -3.34
N GLN A 237 -5.97 9.76 -4.55
CA GLN A 237 -5.07 10.49 -5.46
C GLN A 237 -5.78 11.54 -6.31
N LYS A 238 -7.09 11.76 -6.11
CA LYS A 238 -7.95 12.67 -6.90
C LYS A 238 -8.06 12.32 -8.39
N ILE A 239 -7.87 11.06 -8.75
CA ILE A 239 -7.95 10.55 -10.13
C ILE A 239 -9.36 10.02 -10.39
N GLY A 240 -10.08 10.65 -11.33
CA GLY A 240 -11.47 10.31 -11.65
C GLY A 240 -11.64 9.26 -12.77
N ALA A 241 -10.64 9.09 -13.64
CA ALA A 241 -10.65 8.05 -14.68
C ALA A 241 -9.25 7.63 -15.13
N PHE A 242 -9.13 6.42 -15.67
CA PHE A 242 -7.96 5.94 -16.39
C PHE A 242 -8.30 5.78 -17.87
N GLY A 243 -7.30 5.83 -18.73
CA GLY A 243 -7.56 5.65 -20.15
C GLY A 243 -6.30 5.57 -21.00
N PHE A 244 -6.53 5.50 -22.30
CA PHE A 244 -5.48 5.61 -23.30
C PHE A 244 -5.93 6.45 -24.48
N PHE A 245 -5.00 7.17 -25.09
CA PHE A 245 -5.26 7.86 -26.35
C PHE A 245 -5.08 6.89 -27.52
N TYR A 246 -5.93 7.02 -28.54
CA TYR A 246 -5.81 6.21 -29.76
C TYR A 246 -4.64 6.66 -30.64
N ARG A 247 -4.26 7.94 -30.54
CA ARG A 247 -3.12 8.57 -31.21
C ARG A 247 -2.44 9.53 -30.24
N ALA A 248 -1.19 9.91 -30.51
CA ALA A 248 -0.55 10.95 -29.72
C ALA A 248 -1.40 12.24 -29.76
N PRO A 249 -1.72 12.85 -28.60
CA PRO A 249 -2.53 14.06 -28.57
C PRO A 249 -1.80 15.23 -29.22
N VAL A 250 -2.54 16.20 -29.72
CA VAL A 250 -1.97 17.43 -30.29
C VAL A 250 -1.78 18.43 -29.15
N VAL A 251 -0.63 19.10 -29.12
CA VAL A 251 -0.46 20.26 -28.24
C VAL A 251 -1.24 21.39 -28.86
N SER A 252 -2.36 21.75 -28.23
CA SER A 252 -3.15 22.88 -28.70
C SER A 252 -2.38 24.16 -28.36
N ALA A 253 -2.16 25.02 -29.35
CA ALA A 253 -1.67 26.39 -29.16
C ALA A 253 -2.77 27.26 -28.52
N GLY A 254 -3.36 26.78 -27.42
CA GLY A 254 -4.30 27.53 -26.60
C GLY A 254 -3.50 28.34 -25.60
N ASN A 255 -3.29 29.62 -25.93
CA ASN A 255 -2.67 30.64 -25.09
C ASN A 255 -1.28 30.28 -24.54
N ALA A 256 -0.28 30.20 -25.42
CA ALA A 256 1.08 30.56 -25.03
C ALA A 256 1.18 32.08 -24.67
N ASP A 257 0.16 32.87 -25.02
CA ASP A 257 0.08 34.33 -24.81
C ASP A 257 -0.96 34.79 -23.77
N ALA A 258 -1.67 33.89 -23.09
CA ALA A 258 -2.21 34.30 -21.79
C ALA A 258 -1.00 34.30 -20.85
N PRO A 259 -0.66 35.43 -20.20
CA PRO A 259 0.23 35.35 -19.08
C PRO A 259 -0.53 34.51 -18.05
N ALA A 260 -0.29 33.19 -18.03
CA ALA A 260 -0.27 32.50 -16.77
C ALA A 260 0.65 33.39 -15.95
N GLU A 261 0.11 34.09 -14.93
CA GLU A 261 0.96 34.75 -13.95
C GLU A 261 1.97 33.69 -13.58
N GLU A 262 3.19 33.85 -14.12
CA GLU A 262 4.12 32.74 -14.25
C GLU A 262 4.68 32.60 -12.86
N THR A 263 3.90 31.90 -12.05
CA THR A 263 4.06 31.90 -10.62
C THR A 263 5.46 31.36 -10.42
N LEU A 264 6.26 31.95 -9.53
CA LEU A 264 7.61 31.47 -9.24
C LEU A 264 7.66 29.94 -9.10
N LEU A 265 6.58 29.34 -8.58
CA LEU A 265 6.34 27.90 -8.50
C LEU A 265 6.36 27.17 -9.86
N ALA A 266 5.72 27.70 -10.91
CA ALA A 266 5.69 27.11 -12.24
C ALA A 266 7.07 27.14 -12.91
N ARG A 267 7.79 28.25 -12.79
CA ARG A 267 9.18 28.37 -13.28
C ARG A 267 10.13 27.40 -12.56
N LEU A 268 10.02 27.32 -11.23
CA LEU A 268 10.78 26.37 -10.43
C LEU A 268 10.46 24.92 -10.80
N ALA A 269 9.18 24.59 -11.02
CA ALA A 269 8.77 23.26 -11.44
C ALA A 269 9.35 22.89 -12.81
N GLY A 270 9.27 23.79 -13.81
CA GLY A 270 9.87 23.59 -15.13
C GLY A 270 11.39 23.39 -15.07
N TRP A 271 12.08 24.19 -14.25
CA TRP A 271 13.53 24.06 -14.03
C TRP A 271 13.91 22.69 -13.43
N VAL A 272 13.16 22.23 -12.42
CA VAL A 272 13.38 20.90 -11.82
C VAL A 272 13.17 19.77 -12.84
N VAL A 273 12.14 19.88 -13.69
CA VAL A 273 11.89 18.92 -14.77
C VAL A 273 13.06 18.90 -15.77
N GLY A 274 13.60 20.07 -16.13
CA GLY A 274 14.77 20.21 -16.99
C GLY A 274 16.01 19.54 -16.39
N ILE A 275 16.30 19.78 -15.11
CA ILE A 275 17.40 19.12 -14.39
C ILE A 275 17.26 17.60 -14.43
N ARG A 276 16.06 17.09 -14.10
CA ARG A 276 15.80 15.65 -14.08
C ARG A 276 16.00 15.03 -15.47
N ALA A 277 15.55 15.71 -16.53
CA ALA A 277 15.78 15.24 -17.89
C ALA A 277 17.28 15.22 -18.23
N GLY A 278 18.02 16.27 -17.88
CA GLY A 278 19.46 16.36 -18.09
C GLY A 278 20.25 15.26 -17.35
N ILE A 279 19.93 15.02 -16.07
CA ILE A 279 20.56 13.95 -15.27
C ILE A 279 20.26 12.58 -15.91
N SER A 280 19.00 12.30 -16.24
CA SER A 280 18.61 11.01 -16.85
C SER A 280 19.33 10.78 -18.18
N GLN A 281 19.42 11.79 -19.03
CA GLN A 281 20.13 11.70 -20.30
C GLN A 281 21.63 11.45 -20.11
N ARG A 282 22.27 12.20 -19.20
CA ARG A 282 23.71 12.08 -18.90
C ARG A 282 24.07 10.71 -18.32
N VAL A 283 23.24 10.19 -17.42
CA VAL A 283 23.40 8.85 -16.84
C VAL A 283 23.35 7.79 -17.95
N ARG A 284 22.32 7.82 -18.80
CA ARG A 284 22.11 6.82 -19.86
C ARG A 284 23.17 6.88 -20.95
N SER A 285 23.71 8.07 -21.24
CA SER A 285 24.81 8.21 -22.20
C SER A 285 26.14 7.68 -21.64
N THR A 286 26.28 7.62 -20.32
CA THR A 286 27.52 7.19 -19.65
C THR A 286 27.50 5.70 -19.33
N VAL A 287 26.37 5.18 -18.86
CA VAL A 287 26.18 3.77 -18.50
C VAL A 287 25.00 3.22 -19.31
N PRO A 288 25.24 2.38 -20.33
CA PRO A 288 24.16 1.81 -21.13
C PRO A 288 23.44 0.65 -20.41
N GLY A 289 22.23 0.33 -20.88
CA GLY A 289 21.43 -0.82 -20.40
C GLY A 289 20.74 -0.61 -19.05
N ASP A 290 20.29 -1.73 -18.47
CA ASP A 290 19.58 -1.78 -17.19
C ASP A 290 20.32 -1.10 -16.02
N PRO A 291 21.65 -1.20 -15.86
CA PRO A 291 22.36 -0.49 -14.79
C PRO A 291 22.19 1.02 -14.87
N GLY A 292 22.31 1.61 -16.07
CA GLY A 292 22.08 3.04 -16.28
C GLY A 292 20.62 3.45 -16.03
N ALA A 293 19.67 2.61 -16.44
CA ALA A 293 18.26 2.83 -16.15
C ALA A 293 17.95 2.77 -14.64
N LEU A 294 18.58 1.85 -13.91
CA LEU A 294 18.50 1.78 -12.44
C LEU A 294 19.15 3.00 -11.76
N ILE A 295 20.29 3.52 -12.27
CA ILE A 295 20.86 4.77 -11.76
C ILE A 295 19.87 5.93 -11.94
N ALA A 296 19.25 6.06 -13.12
CA ALA A 296 18.27 7.12 -13.39
C ALA A 296 17.01 6.98 -12.50
N ALA A 297 16.58 5.74 -12.24
CA ALA A 297 15.48 5.45 -11.32
C ALA A 297 15.85 5.80 -9.87
N LEU A 298 17.08 5.55 -9.45
CA LEU A 298 17.56 5.83 -8.10
C LEU A 298 17.82 7.32 -7.85
N THR A 299 18.24 8.07 -8.86
CA THR A 299 18.64 9.48 -8.71
C THR A 299 17.50 10.46 -8.98
N VAL A 300 16.69 10.21 -10.01
CA VAL A 300 15.63 11.13 -10.46
C VAL A 300 14.28 10.46 -10.66
N SER A 301 14.11 9.25 -10.13
CA SER A 301 12.88 8.44 -10.26
C SER A 301 12.47 8.16 -11.72
N ASP A 302 13.43 8.10 -12.64
CA ASP A 302 13.18 7.78 -14.05
C ASP A 302 13.41 6.29 -14.34
N ARG A 303 12.31 5.53 -14.38
CA ARG A 303 12.31 4.07 -14.59
C ARG A 303 12.36 3.63 -16.04
N ARG A 304 12.42 4.55 -17.00
CA ARG A 304 12.42 4.18 -18.43
C ARG A 304 13.60 3.29 -18.77
N GLY A 305 13.37 2.21 -19.51
CA GLY A 305 14.44 1.37 -20.07
C GLY A 305 15.11 0.43 -19.07
N ILE A 306 14.53 0.24 -17.87
CA ILE A 306 14.76 -1.01 -17.12
C ILE A 306 14.07 -2.13 -17.95
N SER A 307 14.52 -3.38 -17.86
CA SER A 307 13.82 -4.49 -18.52
C SER A 307 12.78 -5.15 -17.59
N GLU A 308 11.67 -5.62 -18.16
CA GLU A 308 10.63 -6.33 -17.40
C GLU A 308 11.20 -7.55 -16.66
N ALA A 309 12.16 -8.25 -17.29
CA ALA A 309 12.91 -9.34 -16.68
C ALA A 309 13.64 -8.89 -15.41
N THR A 310 14.40 -7.79 -15.47
CA THR A 310 15.09 -7.24 -14.29
C THR A 310 14.10 -6.79 -13.20
N VAL A 311 12.98 -6.17 -13.58
CA VAL A 311 11.93 -5.80 -12.62
C VAL A 311 11.37 -7.03 -11.92
N GLU A 312 11.10 -8.11 -12.64
CA GLU A 312 10.56 -9.33 -12.04
C GLU A 312 11.61 -10.08 -11.21
N THR A 313 12.87 -10.17 -11.65
CA THR A 313 13.98 -10.71 -10.85
C THR A 313 14.12 -9.97 -9.51
N LEU A 314 14.07 -8.63 -9.53
CA LEU A 314 14.14 -7.82 -8.30
C LEU A 314 12.90 -8.01 -7.42
N ARG A 315 11.71 -8.20 -8.01
CA ARG A 315 10.49 -8.51 -7.26
C ARG A 315 10.53 -9.90 -6.62
N ALA A 316 10.96 -10.91 -7.38
CA ALA A 316 11.05 -12.28 -6.93
C ALA A 316 12.04 -12.41 -5.76
N THR A 317 13.16 -11.71 -5.81
CA THR A 317 14.19 -11.74 -4.76
C THR A 317 13.96 -10.78 -3.59
N GLY A 318 12.88 -9.99 -3.61
CA GLY A 318 12.57 -9.01 -2.55
C GLY A 318 13.41 -7.72 -2.61
N LEU A 319 14.16 -7.52 -3.69
CA LEU A 319 14.96 -6.32 -3.98
C LEU A 319 14.19 -5.23 -4.74
N ALA A 320 12.88 -5.41 -4.98
CA ALA A 320 12.04 -4.42 -5.67
C ALA A 320 12.01 -3.04 -5.00
N HIS A 321 12.37 -2.94 -3.72
CA HIS A 321 12.52 -1.67 -3.03
C HIS A 321 13.66 -0.79 -3.60
N ILE A 322 14.59 -1.36 -4.37
CA ILE A 322 15.66 -0.65 -5.10
C ILE A 322 15.09 0.08 -6.34
N LEU A 323 13.98 -0.38 -6.92
CA LEU A 323 13.32 0.26 -8.08
C LEU A 323 12.68 1.62 -7.75
N ALA A 324 12.59 1.95 -6.47
CA ALA A 324 12.08 3.21 -5.98
C ALA A 324 13.12 3.87 -5.07
N ILE A 325 13.03 5.19 -4.94
CA ILE A 325 13.81 5.89 -3.93
C ILE A 325 13.31 5.44 -2.56
N SER A 326 14.13 4.65 -1.89
CA SER A 326 13.82 4.07 -0.60
C SER A 326 14.12 5.06 0.54
N GLY A 327 13.58 4.77 1.72
CA GLY A 327 13.93 5.50 2.95
C GLY A 327 15.43 5.43 3.26
N LEU A 328 16.10 4.34 2.90
CA LEU A 328 17.54 4.20 3.07
C LEU A 328 18.30 5.19 2.19
N HIS A 329 17.90 5.39 0.93
CA HIS A 329 18.58 6.35 0.04
C HIS A 329 18.47 7.78 0.58
N MET A 330 17.28 8.16 1.05
CA MET A 330 17.05 9.47 1.67
C MET A 330 17.87 9.62 2.97
N ALA A 331 17.90 8.57 3.81
CA ALA A 331 18.66 8.56 5.05
C ALA A 331 20.18 8.62 4.81
N LEU A 332 20.70 7.91 3.80
CA LEU A 332 22.11 7.95 3.40
C LEU A 332 22.48 9.31 2.82
N ALA A 333 21.65 9.89 1.96
CA ALA A 333 21.89 11.23 1.41
C ALA A 333 21.91 12.27 2.55
N ALA A 334 20.81 12.44 3.27
CA ALA A 334 20.71 13.45 4.32
C ALA A 334 21.69 13.20 5.48
N GLY A 335 21.92 11.94 5.84
CA GLY A 335 22.89 11.54 6.86
C GLY A 335 24.34 11.82 6.47
N THR A 336 24.71 11.60 5.20
CA THR A 336 26.06 11.91 4.69
C THR A 336 26.33 13.41 4.74
N PHE A 337 25.37 14.24 4.33
CA PHE A 337 25.50 15.69 4.47
C PHE A 337 25.55 16.15 5.94
N PHE A 338 24.70 15.59 6.80
CA PHE A 338 24.73 15.89 8.23
C PHE A 338 26.09 15.58 8.86
N LEU A 339 26.62 14.37 8.62
CA LEU A 339 27.91 13.95 9.17
C LEU A 339 29.09 14.65 8.50
N GLY A 340 29.02 14.83 7.18
CA GLY A 340 30.03 15.51 6.37
C GLY A 340 30.22 16.96 6.80
N LEU A 341 29.13 17.73 6.91
CA LEU A 341 29.20 19.12 7.36
C LEU A 341 29.75 19.22 8.79
N ARG A 342 29.37 18.29 9.68
CA ARG A 342 29.92 18.24 11.04
C ARG A 342 31.42 17.95 11.06
N LYS A 343 31.89 17.01 10.24
CA LYS A 343 33.32 16.68 10.14
C LYS A 343 34.12 17.83 9.52
N LEU A 344 33.59 18.47 8.47
CA LEU A 344 34.22 19.64 7.85
C LEU A 344 34.30 20.82 8.82
N ALA A 345 33.22 21.11 9.54
CA ALA A 345 33.21 22.15 10.56
C ALA A 345 34.19 21.85 11.72
N ALA A 346 34.38 20.56 12.06
CA ALA A 346 35.35 20.14 13.08
C ALA A 346 36.82 20.40 12.69
N LEU A 347 37.11 20.71 11.42
CA LEU A 347 38.44 21.16 10.99
C LEU A 347 38.77 22.59 11.46
N SER A 348 37.77 23.38 11.87
CA SER A 348 37.93 24.76 12.36
C SER A 348 37.38 24.91 13.78
N PRO A 349 38.25 24.93 14.81
CA PRO A 349 37.83 25.09 16.20
C PRO A 349 36.95 26.33 16.44
N ARG A 350 37.28 27.44 15.76
CA ARG A 350 36.53 28.71 15.85
C ARG A 350 35.06 28.57 15.42
N LEU A 351 34.78 27.72 14.43
CA LEU A 351 33.43 27.54 13.89
C LEU A 351 32.56 26.70 14.86
N VAL A 352 33.18 25.70 15.50
CA VAL A 352 32.52 24.80 16.45
C VAL A 352 32.18 25.51 17.76
N GLU A 353 33.04 26.42 18.24
CA GLU A 353 32.81 27.17 19.48
C GLU A 353 31.77 28.28 19.31
N ARG A 354 31.68 28.90 18.13
CA ARG A 354 30.84 30.09 17.90
C ARG A 354 29.43 29.78 17.41
N TYR A 355 29.22 28.64 16.75
CA TYR A 355 27.93 28.28 16.15
C TYR A 355 27.47 26.88 16.57
N PRO A 356 26.14 26.65 16.68
CA PRO A 356 25.59 25.32 16.93
C PRO A 356 25.67 24.46 15.65
N VAL A 357 26.88 24.01 15.28
CA VAL A 357 27.18 23.24 14.06
C VAL A 357 26.24 22.05 13.88
N LYS A 358 25.84 21.39 14.97
CA LYS A 358 24.88 20.28 14.96
C LYS A 358 23.51 20.70 14.42
N LYS A 359 23.00 21.88 14.79
CA LYS A 359 21.69 22.39 14.35
C LYS A 359 21.78 22.88 12.90
N ALA A 360 22.87 23.56 12.54
CA ALA A 360 23.13 23.97 11.15
C ALA A 360 23.22 22.75 10.21
N ALA A 361 23.92 21.69 10.62
CA ALA A 361 24.00 20.45 9.85
C ALA A 361 22.65 19.73 9.72
N ALA A 362 21.81 19.77 10.77
CA ALA A 362 20.46 19.21 10.70
C ALA A 362 19.57 20.00 9.71
N LEU A 363 19.65 21.34 9.74
CA LEU A 363 18.95 22.19 8.78
C LEU A 363 19.42 21.94 7.34
N ALA A 364 20.74 21.84 7.12
CA ALA A 364 21.30 21.49 5.82
C ALA A 364 20.81 20.11 5.34
N ALA A 365 20.73 19.13 6.24
CA ALA A 365 20.21 17.80 5.90
C ALA A 365 18.72 17.82 5.50
N ILE A 366 17.90 18.63 6.17
CA ILE A 366 16.49 18.86 5.77
C ILE A 366 16.43 19.51 4.38
N LEU A 367 17.25 20.53 4.13
CA LEU A 367 17.29 21.22 2.84
C LEU A 367 17.68 20.26 1.71
N ILE A 368 18.70 19.42 1.92
CA ILE A 368 19.11 18.39 0.96
C ILE A 368 18.00 17.36 0.75
N ALA A 369 17.39 16.85 1.82
CA ALA A 369 16.30 15.88 1.71
C ALA A 369 15.11 16.46 0.93
N THR A 370 14.80 17.74 1.14
CA THR A 370 13.72 18.46 0.44
C THR A 370 14.06 18.68 -1.03
N SER A 371 15.31 19.07 -1.32
CA SER A 371 15.79 19.23 -2.69
C SER A 371 15.74 17.88 -3.44
N TYR A 372 16.13 16.80 -2.77
CA TYR A 372 16.06 15.45 -3.34
C TYR A 372 14.60 15.00 -3.58
N LEU A 373 13.67 15.31 -2.67
CA LEU A 373 12.24 15.07 -2.89
C LEU A 373 11.72 15.80 -4.13
N ALA A 374 12.10 17.06 -4.33
CA ALA A 374 11.70 17.85 -5.49
C ALA A 374 12.26 17.27 -6.80
N ILE A 375 13.57 16.99 -6.85
CA ILE A 375 14.25 16.45 -8.04
C ILE A 375 13.72 15.07 -8.44
N SER A 376 13.40 14.24 -7.45
CA SER A 376 12.86 12.89 -7.69
C SER A 376 11.39 12.85 -8.12
N GLY A 377 10.71 13.99 -8.26
CA GLY A 377 9.31 14.03 -8.68
C GLY A 377 8.31 13.64 -7.57
N ALA A 378 8.72 13.72 -6.30
CA ALA A 378 7.86 13.56 -5.14
C ALA A 378 7.01 12.27 -5.11
N GLY A 379 7.58 11.13 -5.50
CA GLY A 379 6.91 9.83 -5.39
C GLY A 379 6.44 9.54 -3.95
N VAL A 380 5.33 8.81 -3.79
CA VAL A 380 4.69 8.57 -2.48
C VAL A 380 5.65 7.92 -1.46
N ALA A 381 6.51 7.00 -1.92
CA ALA A 381 7.54 6.40 -1.05
C ALA A 381 8.58 7.43 -0.58
N THR A 382 9.03 8.31 -1.49
CA THR A 382 9.98 9.38 -1.21
C THR A 382 9.40 10.42 -0.25
N GLN A 383 8.13 10.78 -0.40
CA GLN A 383 7.45 11.71 0.52
C GLN A 383 7.45 11.18 1.96
N ARG A 384 7.14 9.89 2.16
CA ARG A 384 7.19 9.27 3.49
C ARG A 384 8.59 9.29 4.08
N ALA A 385 9.59 8.91 3.29
CA ALA A 385 10.99 8.94 3.70
C ALA A 385 11.44 10.36 4.08
N TRP A 386 11.12 11.35 3.25
CA TRP A 386 11.42 12.76 3.50
C TRP A 386 10.78 13.26 4.80
N LEU A 387 9.50 12.95 5.02
CA LEU A 387 8.80 13.35 6.24
C LEU A 387 9.47 12.73 7.48
N MET A 388 9.79 11.44 7.45
CA MET A 388 10.49 10.77 8.56
C MET A 388 11.85 11.42 8.83
N MET A 389 12.65 11.67 7.80
CA MET A 389 13.95 12.35 7.96
C MET A 389 13.79 13.77 8.51
N THR A 390 12.78 14.51 8.04
CA THR A 390 12.49 15.87 8.50
C THR A 390 12.11 15.88 9.97
N VAL A 391 11.23 14.97 10.41
CA VAL A 391 10.87 14.83 11.83
C VAL A 391 12.09 14.47 12.67
N MET A 392 12.94 13.55 12.19
CA MET A 392 14.16 13.15 12.89
C MET A 392 15.16 14.31 13.03
N PHE A 393 15.41 15.08 11.97
CA PHE A 393 16.33 16.23 12.04
C PHE A 393 15.73 17.41 12.80
N LEU A 394 14.42 17.61 12.77
CA LEU A 394 13.76 18.59 13.63
C LEU A 394 13.94 18.22 15.11
N ALA A 395 13.85 16.93 15.46
CA ALA A 395 14.20 16.47 16.79
C ALA A 395 15.67 16.80 17.16
N VAL A 396 16.61 16.67 16.21
CA VAL A 396 18.02 17.08 16.42
C VAL A 396 18.14 18.59 16.71
N ILE A 397 17.37 19.43 16.01
CA ILE A 397 17.37 20.90 16.19
C ILE A 397 16.85 21.30 17.58
N VAL A 398 15.82 20.60 18.06
CA VAL A 398 15.20 20.81 19.40
C VAL A 398 15.94 19.99 20.48
N ASP A 399 17.14 19.48 20.19
CA ASP A 399 18.00 18.73 21.11
C ASP A 399 17.34 17.48 21.72
N ARG A 400 16.44 16.84 20.97
CA ARG A 400 15.83 15.55 21.27
C ARG A 400 16.51 14.41 20.51
N PRO A 401 16.46 13.16 21.01
CA PRO A 401 17.00 12.01 20.30
C PRO A 401 16.26 11.76 18.97
N ALA A 402 17.01 11.61 17.88
CA ALA A 402 16.46 11.49 16.52
C ALA A 402 15.86 10.09 16.23
N LEU A 403 16.47 9.02 16.73
CA LEU A 403 16.06 7.63 16.45
C LEU A 403 15.26 7.08 17.63
N THR A 404 13.96 7.37 17.68
CA THR A 404 13.05 6.89 18.72
C THR A 404 11.70 6.47 18.16
N LEU A 405 11.01 5.55 18.84
CA LEU A 405 9.62 5.19 18.52
C LEU A 405 8.68 6.40 18.61
N ARG A 406 9.01 7.40 19.43
CA ARG A 406 8.23 8.65 19.56
C ARG A 406 8.25 9.45 18.26
N ASN A 407 9.41 9.57 17.61
CA ASN A 407 9.51 10.28 16.32
C ASN A 407 8.77 9.52 15.21
N VAL A 408 8.79 8.18 15.25
CA VAL A 408 7.96 7.36 14.36
C VAL A 408 6.47 7.62 14.59
N ALA A 409 6.02 7.66 15.84
CA ALA A 409 4.63 7.99 16.18
C ALA A 409 4.23 9.39 15.71
N LEU A 410 5.10 10.41 15.87
CA LEU A 410 4.86 11.76 15.35
C LEU A 410 4.73 11.77 13.82
N ALA A 411 5.62 11.09 13.11
CA ALA A 411 5.52 10.96 11.66
C ALA A 411 4.23 10.25 11.24
N ALA A 412 3.83 9.18 11.93
CA ALA A 412 2.56 8.49 11.68
C ALA A 412 1.35 9.42 11.88
N ILE A 413 1.32 10.18 12.98
CA ILE A 413 0.24 11.14 13.25
C ILE A 413 0.12 12.17 12.13
N VAL A 414 1.24 12.79 11.72
CA VAL A 414 1.23 13.79 10.64
C VAL A 414 0.73 13.18 9.32
N ILE A 415 1.20 11.99 8.95
CA ILE A 415 0.74 11.32 7.72
C ILE A 415 -0.75 11.01 7.78
N LEU A 416 -1.24 10.47 8.89
CA LEU A 416 -2.63 10.03 9.02
C LEU A 416 -3.62 11.20 9.13
N LEU A 417 -3.17 12.36 9.59
CA LEU A 417 -3.99 13.58 9.55
C LEU A 417 -4.08 14.19 8.13
N VAL A 418 -3.03 14.04 7.32
CA VAL A 418 -2.99 14.56 5.94
C VAL A 418 -3.63 13.60 4.93
N SER A 419 -3.33 12.31 5.04
CA SER A 419 -3.87 11.24 4.21
C SER A 419 -4.21 10.01 5.06
N PRO A 420 -5.39 9.99 5.69
CA PRO A 420 -5.88 8.86 6.48
C PRO A 420 -5.92 7.54 5.70
N SER A 421 -6.26 7.57 4.40
CA SER A 421 -6.24 6.40 3.51
C SER A 421 -4.88 5.72 3.41
N ALA A 422 -3.79 6.40 3.78
CA ALA A 422 -2.46 5.81 3.83
C ALA A 422 -2.41 4.58 4.76
N VAL A 423 -3.24 4.48 5.80
CA VAL A 423 -3.22 3.36 6.76
C VAL A 423 -3.48 1.99 6.12
N VAL A 424 -4.30 1.95 5.07
CA VAL A 424 -4.62 0.72 4.32
C VAL A 424 -3.67 0.52 3.13
N SER A 425 -2.77 1.47 2.88
CA SER A 425 -1.80 1.37 1.78
C SER A 425 -0.66 0.41 2.15
N PRO A 426 -0.26 -0.50 1.24
CA PRO A 426 0.86 -1.41 1.48
C PRO A 426 2.15 -0.65 1.82
N GLY A 427 2.40 0.48 1.15
CA GLY A 427 3.61 1.27 1.30
C GLY A 427 3.78 1.91 2.68
N PHE A 428 2.70 2.36 3.32
CA PHE A 428 2.74 2.87 4.69
C PHE A 428 3.00 1.73 5.67
N GLN A 429 2.21 0.65 5.58
CA GLN A 429 2.29 -0.49 6.49
C GLN A 429 3.69 -1.11 6.51
N MET A 430 4.25 -1.42 5.34
CA MET A 430 5.58 -2.03 5.25
C MET A 430 6.69 -1.09 5.77
N SER A 431 6.64 0.21 5.43
CA SER A 431 7.67 1.17 5.85
C SER A 431 7.69 1.38 7.37
N PHE A 432 6.50 1.52 7.98
CA PHE A 432 6.39 1.71 9.43
C PHE A 432 6.68 0.41 10.18
N ALA A 433 6.23 -0.74 9.68
CA ALA A 433 6.54 -2.04 10.28
C ALA A 433 8.06 -2.28 10.32
N ALA A 434 8.77 -2.09 9.21
CA ALA A 434 10.23 -2.22 9.17
C ALA A 434 10.91 -1.27 10.17
N THR A 435 10.51 0.01 10.19
CA THR A 435 11.15 1.01 11.07
C THR A 435 10.90 0.72 12.56
N ILE A 436 9.66 0.39 12.93
CA ILE A 436 9.29 0.04 14.30
C ILE A 436 10.07 -1.20 14.74
N ALA A 437 10.11 -2.24 13.91
CA ALA A 437 10.82 -3.49 14.21
C ALA A 437 12.32 -3.28 14.42
N LEU A 438 12.96 -2.47 13.56
CA LEU A 438 14.38 -2.15 13.67
C LEU A 438 14.68 -1.34 14.95
N ILE A 439 13.94 -0.26 15.20
CA ILE A 439 14.15 0.57 16.40
C ILE A 439 13.91 -0.25 17.68
N ALA A 440 12.85 -1.07 17.71
CA ALA A 440 12.53 -1.93 18.85
C ALA A 440 13.62 -2.98 19.09
N THR A 441 14.09 -3.67 18.03
CA THR A 441 15.14 -4.69 18.11
C THR A 441 16.47 -4.09 18.57
N TYR A 442 16.94 -3.02 17.94
CA TYR A 442 18.20 -2.36 18.35
C TYR A 442 18.09 -1.73 19.74
N GLY A 443 16.93 -1.22 20.11
CA GLY A 443 16.63 -0.77 21.47
C GLY A 443 16.72 -1.89 22.50
N ALA A 444 16.18 -3.08 22.20
CA ALA A 444 16.30 -4.27 23.06
C ALA A 444 17.76 -4.77 23.13
N TRP A 445 18.46 -4.82 22.01
CA TRP A 445 19.85 -5.27 21.95
C TRP A 445 20.79 -4.37 22.76
N SER A 446 20.64 -3.04 22.65
CA SER A 446 21.45 -2.10 23.42
C SER A 446 21.25 -2.22 24.93
N ARG A 447 20.02 -2.52 25.39
CA ARG A 447 19.71 -2.80 26.80
C ARG A 447 20.38 -4.08 27.29
N TYR A 448 20.29 -5.16 26.50
CA TYR A 448 20.91 -6.43 26.85
C TYR A 448 22.44 -6.30 27.01
N ARG A 449 23.11 -5.56 26.09
CA ARG A 449 24.57 -5.31 26.18
C ARG A 449 24.98 -4.47 27.39
N ARG A 450 24.09 -3.67 27.97
CA ARG A 450 24.39 -2.88 29.20
C ARG A 450 24.23 -3.70 30.49
N GLY A 451 23.50 -4.82 30.44
CA GLY A 451 23.13 -5.62 31.63
C GLY A 451 23.89 -6.93 31.82
N GLY A 452 24.85 -7.29 30.96
CA GLY A 452 25.58 -8.56 31.05
C GLY A 452 27.07 -8.41 30.74
N ASP A 453 27.90 -9.12 31.50
CA ASP A 453 29.37 -9.13 31.51
C ASP A 453 30.03 -8.87 30.16
N LYS A 454 31.13 -8.11 30.20
CA LYS A 454 32.18 -8.03 29.17
C LYS A 454 32.90 -9.39 29.01
N ARG A 455 32.20 -10.51 28.87
CA ARG A 455 32.79 -11.73 28.36
C ARG A 455 33.14 -11.46 26.90
N ALA A 456 34.38 -11.03 26.69
CA ALA A 456 35.00 -11.05 25.38
C ALA A 456 34.66 -12.41 24.76
N SER A 457 33.94 -12.40 23.63
CA SER A 457 33.56 -13.64 22.98
C SER A 457 34.83 -14.45 22.74
N LEU A 458 34.77 -15.77 22.89
CA LEU A 458 35.90 -16.67 22.57
C LEU A 458 36.47 -16.38 21.16
N ALA A 459 35.61 -15.94 20.24
CA ALA A 459 35.98 -15.46 18.91
C ALA A 459 36.87 -14.19 18.91
N ALA A 460 36.72 -13.28 19.87
CA ALA A 460 37.57 -12.09 20.00
C ALA A 460 38.99 -12.41 20.54
N ARG A 461 39.20 -13.61 21.09
CA ARG A 461 40.50 -14.13 21.50
C ARG A 461 41.21 -14.94 20.41
N LEU A 462 40.48 -15.48 19.44
CA LEU A 462 41.00 -16.42 18.43
C LEU A 462 41.10 -15.83 17.02
N LEU A 463 40.35 -14.76 16.70
CA LEU A 463 40.38 -14.11 15.38
C LEU A 463 41.03 -12.72 15.44
N PRO A 464 41.71 -12.27 14.37
CA PRO A 464 42.22 -10.92 14.26
C PRO A 464 41.09 -9.89 14.38
N GLY A 465 41.36 -8.74 15.03
CA GLY A 465 40.33 -7.74 15.38
C GLY A 465 39.52 -7.21 14.19
N PHE A 466 40.11 -7.18 12.99
CA PHE A 466 39.40 -6.85 11.75
C PHE A 466 38.33 -7.89 11.37
N ALA A 467 38.63 -9.19 11.47
CA ALA A 467 37.69 -10.27 11.16
C ALA A 467 36.50 -10.27 12.13
N VAL A 468 36.74 -9.98 13.41
CA VAL A 468 35.67 -9.84 14.43
C VAL A 468 34.75 -8.65 14.11
N THR A 469 35.32 -7.55 13.61
CA THR A 469 34.57 -6.35 13.22
C THR A 469 33.73 -6.61 11.97
N LEU A 470 34.30 -7.27 10.96
CA LEU A 470 33.59 -7.66 9.74
C LEU A 470 32.45 -8.63 10.04
N MET A 471 32.70 -9.67 10.84
CA MET A 471 31.67 -10.62 11.27
C MET A 471 30.53 -9.94 12.02
N ARG A 472 30.83 -8.98 12.91
CA ARG A 472 29.80 -8.19 13.61
C ARG A 472 29.00 -7.31 12.65
N GLY A 473 29.64 -6.73 11.63
CA GLY A 473 28.99 -5.97 10.57
C GLY A 473 28.01 -6.85 9.79
N LEU A 474 28.49 -7.98 9.25
CA LEU A 474 27.67 -8.94 8.51
C LEU A 474 26.52 -9.49 9.35
N ALA A 475 26.77 -9.84 10.62
CA ALA A 475 25.72 -10.26 11.54
C ALA A 475 24.68 -9.15 11.77
N GLY A 476 25.11 -7.89 11.88
CA GLY A 476 24.21 -6.74 11.99
C GLY A 476 23.33 -6.54 10.76
N LEU A 477 23.90 -6.69 9.55
CA LEU A 477 23.15 -6.63 8.29
C LEU A 477 22.16 -7.79 8.16
N ALA A 478 22.58 -9.01 8.52
CA ALA A 478 21.72 -10.18 8.50
C ALA A 478 20.54 -10.02 9.46
N VAL A 479 20.78 -9.56 10.70
CA VAL A 479 19.73 -9.28 11.68
C VAL A 479 18.79 -8.18 11.19
N THR A 480 19.32 -7.08 10.64
CA THR A 480 18.50 -5.99 10.09
C THR A 480 17.58 -6.51 8.98
N SER A 481 18.15 -7.25 8.03
CA SER A 481 17.42 -7.79 6.87
C SER A 481 16.38 -8.81 7.29
N LEU A 482 16.70 -9.68 8.26
CA LEU A 482 15.77 -10.66 8.80
C LEU A 482 14.61 -9.97 9.54
N VAL A 483 14.90 -9.01 10.43
CA VAL A 483 13.89 -8.30 11.21
C VAL A 483 12.97 -7.48 10.31
N ALA A 484 13.55 -6.72 9.37
CA ALA A 484 12.77 -5.95 8.40
C ALA A 484 11.96 -6.86 7.46
N GLY A 485 12.56 -7.96 7.00
CA GLY A 485 11.91 -8.96 6.15
C GLY A 485 10.73 -9.64 6.83
N LEU A 486 10.88 -10.09 8.09
CA LEU A 486 9.79 -10.67 8.87
C LEU A 486 8.67 -9.66 9.15
N ALA A 487 9.03 -8.42 9.51
CA ALA A 487 8.04 -7.38 9.78
C ALA A 487 7.24 -6.97 8.54
N THR A 488 7.88 -6.92 7.36
CA THR A 488 7.22 -6.55 6.10
C THR A 488 6.56 -7.74 5.39
N GLY A 489 7.06 -8.96 5.61
CA GLY A 489 6.61 -10.19 4.96
C GLY A 489 5.13 -10.48 5.21
N LEU A 490 4.62 -10.20 6.41
CA LEU A 490 3.19 -10.33 6.72
C LEU A 490 2.33 -9.46 5.79
N PHE A 491 2.69 -8.18 5.65
CA PHE A 491 1.95 -7.24 4.81
C PHE A 491 2.14 -7.51 3.32
N ALA A 492 3.34 -7.97 2.93
CA ALA A 492 3.62 -8.38 1.55
C ALA A 492 2.76 -9.60 1.16
N ALA A 493 2.64 -10.59 2.03
CA ALA A 493 1.81 -11.76 1.83
C ALA A 493 0.32 -11.41 1.76
N TRP A 494 -0.16 -10.47 2.57
CA TRP A 494 -1.56 -10.01 2.53
C TRP A 494 -1.89 -9.25 1.24
N HIS A 495 -1.07 -8.28 0.83
CA HIS A 495 -1.40 -7.40 -0.32
C HIS A 495 -1.00 -7.97 -1.68
N PHE A 496 0.09 -8.73 -1.74
CA PHE A 496 0.66 -9.20 -3.01
C PHE A 496 0.56 -10.72 -3.17
N HIS A 497 0.10 -11.44 -2.14
CA HIS A 497 0.01 -12.90 -2.13
C HIS A 497 1.33 -13.60 -2.47
N ARG A 498 2.44 -12.92 -2.20
CA ARG A 498 3.80 -13.37 -2.48
C ARG A 498 4.80 -12.83 -1.47
N VAL A 499 5.82 -13.62 -1.17
CA VAL A 499 6.94 -13.24 -0.30
C VAL A 499 8.23 -13.75 -0.93
N ALA A 500 9.28 -12.94 -0.86
CA ALA A 500 10.61 -13.33 -1.33
C ALA A 500 11.16 -14.46 -0.44
N GLY A 501 11.26 -15.67 -0.99
CA GLY A 501 11.71 -16.86 -0.25
C GLY A 501 13.13 -16.71 0.26
N PHE A 502 14.02 -16.20 -0.61
CA PHE A 502 15.43 -15.97 -0.30
C PHE A 502 15.79 -14.48 -0.16
N GLY A 503 14.83 -13.64 0.25
CA GLY A 503 15.03 -12.21 0.38
C GLY A 503 16.13 -11.81 1.39
N LEU A 504 16.36 -12.62 2.43
CA LEU A 504 17.49 -12.40 3.36
C LEU A 504 18.83 -12.54 2.65
N LEU A 505 19.00 -13.59 1.84
CA LEU A 505 20.23 -13.84 1.09
C LEU A 505 20.45 -12.74 0.05
N ALA A 506 19.40 -12.38 -0.70
CA ALA A 506 19.45 -11.28 -1.66
C ALA A 506 19.90 -9.97 -1.00
N ASN A 507 19.31 -9.60 0.15
CA ASN A 507 19.72 -8.39 0.87
C ASN A 507 21.14 -8.47 1.43
N LEU A 508 21.59 -9.63 1.91
CA LEU A 508 22.95 -9.79 2.44
C LEU A 508 24.02 -9.59 1.35
N LEU A 509 23.71 -9.99 0.11
CA LEU A 509 24.59 -9.78 -1.05
C LEU A 509 24.47 -8.36 -1.62
N ALA A 510 23.25 -7.85 -1.78
CA ALA A 510 23.00 -6.58 -2.45
C ALA A 510 23.23 -5.35 -1.56
N MET A 511 22.80 -5.37 -0.30
CA MET A 511 22.81 -4.17 0.55
C MET A 511 24.20 -3.60 0.86
N PRO A 512 25.27 -4.40 1.05
CA PRO A 512 26.62 -3.87 1.16
C PRO A 512 27.04 -3.11 -0.11
N LEU A 513 26.78 -3.67 -1.29
CA LEU A 513 27.09 -3.03 -2.56
C LEU A 513 26.32 -1.72 -2.71
N VAL A 514 25.01 -1.74 -2.41
CA VAL A 514 24.17 -0.54 -2.48
C VAL A 514 24.68 0.54 -1.51
N SER A 515 24.98 0.18 -0.27
CA SER A 515 25.29 1.15 0.80
C SER A 515 26.70 1.72 0.71
N PHE A 516 27.70 0.91 0.31
CA PHE A 516 29.10 1.30 0.30
C PHE A 516 29.64 1.68 -1.08
N VAL A 517 29.03 1.19 -2.17
CA VAL A 517 29.49 1.46 -3.54
C VAL A 517 28.48 2.36 -4.25
N VAL A 518 27.25 1.87 -4.46
CA VAL A 518 26.26 2.53 -5.33
C VAL A 518 25.86 3.91 -4.79
N MET A 519 25.45 4.00 -3.52
CA MET A 519 24.93 5.25 -2.96
C MET A 519 26.00 6.33 -2.78
N PRO A 520 27.21 6.04 -2.25
CA PRO A 520 28.29 7.03 -2.20
C PRO A 520 28.73 7.48 -3.60
N ALA A 521 28.90 6.56 -4.55
CA ALA A 521 29.26 6.90 -5.92
C ALA A 521 28.18 7.75 -6.59
N GLY A 522 26.90 7.44 -6.37
CA GLY A 522 25.78 8.25 -6.86
C GLY A 522 25.76 9.65 -6.26
N LEU A 523 26.03 9.80 -4.96
CA LEU A 523 26.12 11.13 -4.33
C LEU A 523 27.28 11.95 -4.92
N VAL A 524 28.46 11.34 -5.06
CA VAL A 524 29.62 11.99 -5.68
C VAL A 524 29.32 12.36 -7.13
N ALA A 525 28.67 11.46 -7.89
CA ALA A 525 28.25 11.73 -9.26
C ALA A 525 27.35 12.97 -9.34
N MET A 526 26.32 13.06 -8.50
CA MET A 526 25.38 14.21 -8.50
C MET A 526 26.07 15.52 -8.14
N LEU A 527 27.02 15.49 -7.19
CA LEU A 527 27.80 16.68 -6.81
C LEU A 527 28.85 17.08 -7.85
N ALA A 528 29.42 16.11 -8.57
CA ALA A 528 30.45 16.32 -9.59
C ALA A 528 29.88 16.67 -10.97
N MET A 529 28.60 16.36 -11.23
CA MET A 529 27.94 16.58 -12.52
C MET A 529 27.95 18.03 -12.99
N PRO A 530 27.71 19.06 -12.14
CA PRO A 530 27.83 20.46 -12.57
C PRO A 530 29.24 20.85 -13.03
N LEU A 531 30.28 20.12 -12.58
CA LEU A 531 31.68 20.33 -12.96
C LEU A 531 32.09 19.45 -14.16
N GLY A 532 31.21 18.58 -14.65
CA GLY A 532 31.51 17.60 -15.70
C GLY A 532 32.40 16.43 -15.25
N LEU A 533 32.61 16.24 -13.94
CA LEU A 533 33.50 15.22 -13.35
C LEU A 533 32.74 13.95 -12.88
N ASP A 534 31.55 13.71 -13.43
CA ASP A 534 30.61 12.66 -13.03
C ASP A 534 30.89 11.28 -13.67
N HIS A 535 31.74 11.21 -14.71
CA HIS A 535 31.95 10.00 -15.50
C HIS A 535 32.35 8.78 -14.65
N TRP A 536 33.47 8.85 -13.92
CA TRP A 536 33.96 7.74 -13.11
C TRP A 536 33.02 7.36 -11.96
N PRO A 537 32.47 8.32 -11.18
CA PRO A 537 31.43 8.01 -10.19
C PRO A 537 30.22 7.26 -10.78
N LEU A 538 29.73 7.64 -11.96
CA LEU A 538 28.63 6.97 -12.64
C LEU A 538 29.00 5.55 -13.07
N VAL A 539 30.21 5.33 -13.60
CA VAL A 539 30.68 4.00 -13.99
C VAL A 539 30.81 3.07 -12.77
N ILE A 540 31.35 3.57 -11.66
CA ILE A 540 31.44 2.80 -10.39
C ILE A 540 30.04 2.43 -9.88
N MET A 541 29.10 3.39 -9.92
CA MET A 541 27.72 3.15 -9.54
C MET A 541 27.05 2.09 -10.44
N GLY A 542 27.28 2.18 -11.76
CA GLY A 542 26.78 1.22 -12.75
C GLY A 542 27.31 -0.18 -12.50
N LYS A 543 28.62 -0.32 -12.27
CA LYS A 543 29.22 -1.63 -11.97
C LYS A 543 28.72 -2.22 -10.65
N GLY A 544 28.50 -1.36 -9.65
CA GLY A 544 27.87 -1.77 -8.39
C GLY A 544 26.46 -2.33 -8.59
N LEU A 545 25.65 -1.70 -9.47
CA LEU A 545 24.31 -2.17 -9.80
C LEU A 545 24.31 -3.45 -10.66
N GLU A 546 25.26 -3.62 -11.57
CA GLU A 546 25.45 -4.89 -12.29
C GLU A 546 25.67 -6.04 -11.29
N CYS A 547 26.57 -5.87 -10.33
CA CYS A 547 26.81 -6.87 -9.30
C CYS A 547 25.56 -7.16 -8.44
N VAL A 548 24.74 -6.14 -8.17
CA VAL A 548 23.45 -6.32 -7.46
C VAL A 548 22.47 -7.15 -8.31
N MET A 549 22.41 -6.89 -9.62
CA MET A 549 21.57 -7.65 -10.55
C MET A 549 22.05 -9.10 -10.70
N ASP A 550 23.35 -9.33 -10.75
CA ASP A 550 23.93 -10.68 -10.79
C ASP A 550 23.62 -11.45 -9.52
N ALA A 551 23.74 -10.81 -8.35
CA ALA A 551 23.33 -11.40 -7.09
C ALA A 551 21.82 -11.72 -7.06
N ALA A 552 20.99 -10.84 -7.63
CA ALA A 552 19.55 -11.08 -7.73
C ALA A 552 19.25 -12.29 -8.65
N ARG A 553 19.87 -12.38 -9.83
CA ARG A 553 19.72 -13.53 -10.74
C ARG A 553 20.16 -14.85 -10.11
N LEU A 554 21.27 -14.83 -9.36
CA LEU A 554 21.76 -15.99 -8.62
C LEU A 554 20.71 -16.48 -7.60
N VAL A 555 20.12 -15.56 -6.83
CA VAL A 555 19.12 -15.89 -5.82
C VAL A 555 17.79 -16.31 -6.44
N GLU A 556 17.41 -15.70 -7.56
CA GLU A 556 16.22 -16.11 -8.32
C GLU A 556 16.32 -17.56 -8.78
N GLY A 557 17.48 -17.98 -9.30
CA GLY A 557 17.73 -19.36 -9.72
C GLY A 557 17.64 -20.40 -8.60
N LEU A 558 17.70 -19.98 -7.33
CA LEU A 558 17.51 -20.85 -6.15
C LEU A 558 16.03 -21.02 -5.76
N GLY A 559 15.09 -20.37 -6.45
CA GLY A 559 13.65 -20.42 -6.17
C GLY A 559 13.10 -19.11 -5.60
N GLY A 560 13.46 -17.98 -6.21
CA GLY A 560 13.33 -16.61 -5.66
C GLY A 560 12.05 -16.27 -4.89
N ASN A 561 10.86 -16.61 -5.40
CA ASN A 561 9.56 -16.19 -4.87
C ASN A 561 8.71 -17.36 -4.33
N MET A 562 7.99 -17.13 -3.24
CA MET A 562 7.00 -18.07 -2.68
C MET A 562 5.60 -17.45 -2.74
N THR A 563 4.68 -18.07 -3.48
CA THR A 563 3.27 -17.65 -3.51
C THR A 563 2.58 -18.06 -2.21
N THR A 564 2.12 -17.08 -1.43
CA THR A 564 1.49 -17.30 -0.13
C THR A 564 -0.02 -17.46 -0.24
N GLY A 565 -0.65 -17.14 -1.36
CA GLY A 565 -2.11 -17.13 -1.46
C GLY A 565 -2.78 -16.08 -0.56
N GLN A 566 -4.11 -16.20 -0.43
CA GLN A 566 -4.89 -15.37 0.46
C GLN A 566 -4.56 -15.65 1.93
N ILE A 567 -4.40 -14.56 2.68
CA ILE A 567 -4.35 -14.59 4.14
C ILE A 567 -5.70 -14.11 4.64
N GLY A 568 -6.24 -14.69 5.71
CA GLY A 568 -7.49 -14.24 6.31
C GLY A 568 -7.34 -12.92 7.07
N PHE A 569 -8.39 -12.08 7.08
CA PHE A 569 -8.33 -10.76 7.74
C PHE A 569 -8.01 -10.87 9.23
N ALA A 570 -8.56 -11.90 9.91
CA ALA A 570 -8.26 -12.19 11.31
C ALA A 570 -6.78 -12.49 11.55
N ALA A 571 -6.11 -13.20 10.63
CA ALA A 571 -4.69 -13.50 10.72
C ALA A 571 -3.85 -12.20 10.67
N LEU A 572 -4.18 -11.30 9.74
CA LEU A 572 -3.51 -10.00 9.61
C LEU A 572 -3.68 -9.15 10.88
N VAL A 573 -4.91 -9.01 11.38
CA VAL A 573 -5.21 -8.18 12.56
C VAL A 573 -4.51 -8.74 13.81
N SER A 574 -4.60 -10.05 14.02
CA SER A 574 -3.97 -10.73 15.17
C SER A 574 -2.45 -10.59 15.12
N ALA A 575 -1.83 -10.88 13.96
CA ALA A 575 -0.39 -10.75 13.79
C ALA A 575 0.10 -9.30 13.94
N THR A 576 -0.65 -8.32 13.41
CA THR A 576 -0.33 -6.89 13.56
C THR A 576 -0.44 -6.44 15.02
N ALA A 577 -1.49 -6.84 15.73
CA ALA A 577 -1.67 -6.53 17.16
C ALA A 577 -0.51 -7.11 17.99
N GLY A 578 -0.15 -8.38 17.76
CA GLY A 578 0.99 -9.01 18.42
C GLY A 578 2.33 -8.35 18.10
N PHE A 579 2.56 -8.00 16.83
CA PHE A 579 3.74 -7.26 16.39
C PHE A 579 3.87 -5.90 17.08
N LEU A 580 2.78 -5.13 17.15
CA LEU A 580 2.76 -3.81 17.81
C LEU A 580 2.99 -3.94 19.32
N LEU A 581 2.32 -4.87 20.01
CA LEU A 581 2.52 -5.10 21.44
C LEU A 581 3.96 -5.50 21.75
N LEU A 582 4.55 -6.38 20.94
CA LEU A 582 5.92 -6.84 21.11
C LEU A 582 6.95 -5.72 20.87
N SER A 583 6.66 -4.81 19.95
CA SER A 583 7.59 -3.76 19.51
C SER A 583 7.48 -2.45 20.30
N LEU A 584 6.27 -2.09 20.74
CA LEU A 584 5.99 -0.80 21.39
C LEU A 584 6.20 -0.82 22.91
N LEU A 585 6.03 -1.98 23.56
CA LEU A 585 6.18 -2.12 25.02
C LEU A 585 7.62 -2.44 25.41
N HIS A 586 8.09 -1.88 26.53
CA HIS A 586 9.47 -2.03 26.99
C HIS A 586 9.66 -3.12 28.05
N THR A 587 8.63 -3.39 28.86
CA THR A 587 8.62 -4.35 29.97
C THR A 587 8.28 -5.77 29.49
N ARG A 588 8.14 -6.72 30.43
CA ARG A 588 7.72 -8.09 30.15
C ARG A 588 6.32 -8.17 29.53
N LEU A 589 5.50 -7.12 29.66
CA LEU A 589 4.19 -7.01 28.99
C LEU A 589 4.29 -7.19 27.47
N ARG A 590 5.43 -6.86 26.86
CA ARG A 590 5.66 -7.10 25.42
C ARG A 590 5.50 -8.57 25.03
N LEU A 591 5.77 -9.51 25.94
CA LEU A 591 5.63 -10.96 25.68
C LEU A 591 4.17 -11.37 25.56
N ALA A 592 3.23 -10.59 26.09
CA ALA A 592 1.80 -10.81 25.84
C ALA A 592 1.48 -10.69 24.34
N GLY A 593 2.26 -9.91 23.57
CA GLY A 593 2.14 -9.82 22.12
C GLY A 593 2.51 -11.10 21.36
N LEU A 594 3.22 -12.04 21.99
CA LEU A 594 3.59 -13.31 21.34
C LEU A 594 2.36 -14.19 21.07
N VAL A 595 1.37 -14.16 21.96
CA VAL A 595 0.13 -14.95 21.81
C VAL A 595 -0.65 -14.56 20.54
N PRO A 596 -1.06 -13.28 20.34
CA PRO A 596 -1.75 -12.89 19.12
C PRO A 596 -0.84 -12.98 17.88
N LEU A 597 0.48 -12.79 18.02
CA LEU A 597 1.40 -12.99 16.90
C LEU A 597 1.40 -14.45 16.41
N LEU A 598 1.58 -15.40 17.34
CA LEU A 598 1.56 -16.83 17.02
C LEU A 598 0.17 -17.29 16.55
N ALA A 599 -0.91 -16.76 17.14
CA ALA A 599 -2.26 -17.03 16.66
C ALA A 599 -2.46 -16.51 15.23
N GLY A 600 -1.98 -15.31 14.92
CA GLY A 600 -2.03 -14.75 13.57
C GLY A 600 -1.26 -15.60 12.56
N VAL A 601 -0.06 -16.07 12.91
CA VAL A 601 0.72 -17.00 12.07
C VAL A 601 0.02 -18.35 11.92
N ALA A 602 -0.54 -18.90 13.00
CA ALA A 602 -1.29 -20.16 12.97
C ALA A 602 -2.52 -20.07 12.06
N LEU A 603 -3.22 -18.93 12.05
CA LEU A 603 -4.34 -18.67 11.14
C LEU A 603 -3.93 -18.55 9.66
N THR A 604 -2.64 -18.50 9.34
CA THR A 604 -2.15 -18.59 7.94
C THR A 604 -1.92 -20.02 7.47
N LEU A 605 -1.99 -21.01 8.38
CA LEU A 605 -1.83 -22.41 8.01
C LEU A 605 -2.95 -22.84 7.06
N PRO A 606 -2.69 -23.79 6.13
CA PRO A 606 -3.68 -24.23 5.15
C PRO A 606 -5.03 -24.66 5.74
N LEU A 607 -5.04 -25.14 6.99
CA LEU A 607 -6.25 -25.53 7.72
C LEU A 607 -7.24 -24.37 7.95
N PHE A 608 -6.73 -23.14 8.05
CA PHE A 608 -7.53 -21.92 8.28
C PHE A 608 -7.55 -21.00 7.06
N ALA A 609 -6.99 -21.44 5.94
CA ALA A 609 -6.99 -20.65 4.72
C ALA A 609 -8.42 -20.53 4.17
N PRO A 610 -8.81 -19.36 3.63
CA PRO A 610 -10.11 -19.22 2.98
C PRO A 610 -10.25 -20.25 1.85
N GLU A 611 -11.36 -20.98 1.83
CA GLU A 611 -11.65 -21.93 0.76
C GLU A 611 -11.76 -21.18 -0.58
N PRO A 612 -11.10 -21.67 -1.64
CA PRO A 612 -11.23 -21.08 -2.96
C PRO A 612 -12.68 -21.19 -3.46
N PRO A 613 -13.20 -20.20 -4.18
CA PRO A 613 -14.51 -20.31 -4.83
C PRO A 613 -14.43 -21.27 -6.02
N ASP A 614 -15.55 -21.84 -6.44
CA ASP A 614 -15.59 -22.70 -7.63
C ASP A 614 -15.59 -21.86 -8.93
N LEU A 615 -16.26 -20.71 -8.91
CA LEU A 615 -16.37 -19.79 -10.04
C LEU A 615 -16.04 -18.35 -9.63
N VAL A 616 -15.31 -17.63 -10.47
CA VAL A 616 -15.01 -16.20 -10.31
C VAL A 616 -15.41 -15.44 -11.57
N VAL A 617 -15.96 -14.24 -11.39
CA VAL A 617 -16.42 -13.36 -12.47
C VAL A 617 -15.83 -11.97 -12.30
N SER A 618 -15.26 -11.41 -13.37
CA SER A 618 -14.76 -10.02 -13.37
C SER A 618 -15.90 -9.00 -13.27
N GLU A 619 -15.59 -7.77 -12.83
CA GLU A 619 -16.57 -6.69 -12.65
C GLU A 619 -17.33 -6.28 -13.93
N ASP A 620 -16.79 -6.60 -15.11
CA ASP A 620 -17.40 -6.34 -16.42
C ASP A 620 -18.09 -7.57 -17.03
N GLY A 621 -18.02 -8.72 -16.36
CA GLY A 621 -18.58 -10.00 -16.81
C GLY A 621 -17.87 -10.62 -18.02
N ARG A 622 -16.78 -10.02 -18.52
CA ARG A 622 -16.08 -10.49 -19.72
C ARG A 622 -15.17 -11.67 -19.44
N LEU A 623 -14.59 -11.73 -18.25
CA LEU A 623 -13.72 -12.82 -17.82
C LEU A 623 -14.44 -13.65 -16.76
N VAL A 624 -14.59 -14.93 -17.05
CA VAL A 624 -15.14 -15.93 -16.13
C VAL A 624 -14.09 -17.03 -15.95
N GLY A 625 -13.77 -17.34 -14.70
CA GLY A 625 -12.79 -18.34 -14.32
C GLY A 625 -13.41 -19.43 -13.45
N ILE A 626 -13.05 -20.69 -13.71
CA ILE A 626 -13.33 -21.84 -12.84
C ILE A 626 -12.05 -22.16 -12.10
N VAL A 627 -12.09 -22.11 -10.78
CA VAL A 627 -10.90 -22.34 -9.96
C VAL A 627 -10.81 -23.83 -9.65
N GLY A 628 -9.96 -24.53 -10.39
CA GLY A 628 -9.68 -25.95 -10.14
C GLY A 628 -8.66 -26.16 -9.00
N VAL A 629 -8.19 -27.40 -8.86
CA VAL A 629 -7.20 -27.77 -7.83
C VAL A 629 -5.78 -27.29 -8.16
N ALA A 630 -5.38 -27.32 -9.44
CA ALA A 630 -4.04 -26.91 -9.88
C ALA A 630 -4.03 -25.76 -10.91
N ALA A 631 -5.18 -25.48 -11.52
CA ALA A 631 -5.31 -24.55 -12.64
C ALA A 631 -6.57 -23.70 -12.53
N ILE A 632 -6.57 -22.54 -13.21
CA ILE A 632 -7.78 -21.76 -13.45
C ILE A 632 -8.17 -21.94 -14.92
N ALA A 633 -9.38 -22.44 -15.17
CA ALA A 633 -9.93 -22.52 -16.52
C ALA A 633 -10.73 -21.26 -16.83
N THR A 634 -10.45 -20.59 -17.95
CA THR A 634 -11.13 -19.33 -18.29
C THR A 634 -11.91 -19.42 -19.59
N ASN A 635 -12.92 -18.57 -19.75
CA ASN A 635 -13.65 -18.42 -21.00
C ASN A 635 -12.83 -17.74 -22.13
N ALA A 636 -11.66 -17.16 -21.80
CA ALA A 636 -10.76 -16.51 -22.75
C ALA A 636 -9.43 -17.27 -22.90
N GLY A 637 -8.95 -17.45 -24.13
CA GLY A 637 -7.63 -18.07 -24.39
C GLY A 637 -6.43 -17.20 -23.99
N ARG A 638 -6.60 -15.87 -23.98
CA ARG A 638 -5.62 -14.89 -23.48
C ARG A 638 -6.34 -13.92 -22.53
N PRO A 639 -6.50 -14.27 -21.25
CA PRO A 639 -7.18 -13.40 -20.30
C PRO A 639 -6.36 -12.12 -20.04
N PRO A 640 -7.01 -11.00 -19.65
CA PRO A 640 -6.29 -9.81 -19.20
C PRO A 640 -5.33 -10.13 -18.04
N GLU A 641 -4.03 -9.97 -18.30
CA GLU A 641 -2.95 -10.33 -17.37
C GLU A 641 -3.14 -9.72 -15.97
N PHE A 642 -3.53 -8.45 -15.91
CA PHE A 642 -3.74 -7.73 -14.65
C PHE A 642 -4.76 -8.40 -13.72
N ILE A 643 -5.89 -8.90 -14.23
CA ILE A 643 -6.92 -9.57 -13.41
C ILE A 643 -6.51 -11.02 -13.17
N PHE A 644 -6.04 -11.71 -14.20
CA PHE A 644 -5.72 -13.13 -14.13
C PHE A 644 -4.56 -13.42 -13.18
N GLU A 645 -3.48 -12.64 -13.21
CA GLU A 645 -2.37 -12.80 -12.26
C GLU A 645 -2.82 -12.62 -10.81
N GLN A 646 -3.76 -11.71 -10.54
CA GLN A 646 -4.31 -11.51 -9.19
C GLN A 646 -5.05 -12.77 -8.72
N TRP A 647 -5.84 -13.39 -9.59
CA TRP A 647 -6.53 -14.65 -9.29
C TRP A 647 -5.56 -15.80 -9.05
N GLN A 648 -4.56 -15.97 -9.93
CA GLN A 648 -3.55 -17.02 -9.80
C GLN A 648 -2.79 -16.92 -8.48
N ARG A 649 -2.35 -15.71 -8.12
CA ARG A 649 -1.62 -15.46 -6.86
C ARG A 649 -2.51 -15.64 -5.64
N ALA A 650 -3.75 -15.16 -5.68
CA ALA A 650 -4.70 -15.27 -4.57
C ALA A 650 -5.00 -16.74 -4.22
N TRP A 651 -5.29 -17.59 -5.21
CA TRP A 651 -5.65 -18.99 -4.98
C TRP A 651 -4.52 -20.01 -5.18
N ARG A 652 -3.28 -19.55 -5.40
CA ARG A 652 -2.10 -20.40 -5.66
C ARG A 652 -2.34 -21.38 -6.81
N ARG A 653 -2.71 -20.85 -7.98
CA ARG A 653 -2.96 -21.62 -9.22
C ARG A 653 -2.15 -21.04 -10.36
N GLU A 654 -0.98 -21.60 -10.63
CA GLU A 654 -0.05 -21.06 -11.63
C GLU A 654 -0.43 -21.42 -13.07
N SER A 655 -1.17 -22.51 -13.26
CA SER A 655 -1.51 -22.98 -14.60
C SER A 655 -2.83 -22.38 -15.13
N HIS A 656 -2.83 -22.08 -16.42
CA HIS A 656 -3.98 -21.57 -17.16
C HIS A 656 -4.53 -22.67 -18.06
N LEU A 657 -5.80 -23.04 -17.87
CA LEU A 657 -6.51 -23.92 -18.80
C LEU A 657 -7.30 -23.09 -19.80
N GLN A 658 -6.83 -23.09 -21.04
CA GLN A 658 -7.51 -22.41 -22.15
C GLN A 658 -8.83 -23.10 -22.52
N PRO A 659 -9.82 -22.33 -22.98
CA PRO A 659 -11.08 -22.88 -23.47
C PRO A 659 -10.85 -23.75 -24.71
N LEU A 660 -11.66 -24.78 -24.88
CA LEU A 660 -11.68 -25.61 -26.08
C LEU A 660 -12.54 -24.94 -27.16
N GLY A 661 -12.04 -24.90 -28.40
CA GLY A 661 -12.82 -24.46 -29.54
C GLY A 661 -13.78 -25.55 -30.01
N SER A 662 -15.04 -25.19 -30.26
CA SER A 662 -16.00 -26.05 -30.96
C SER A 662 -16.04 -25.70 -32.44
N VAL A 663 -15.90 -26.70 -33.32
CA VAL A 663 -15.73 -26.52 -34.78
C VAL A 663 -17.06 -26.57 -35.56
N ALA A 664 -18.13 -27.10 -34.95
CA ALA A 664 -19.45 -27.25 -35.61
C ALA A 664 -20.56 -26.76 -34.69
N VAL A 665 -21.01 -25.52 -34.89
CA VAL A 665 -22.07 -24.90 -34.08
C VAL A 665 -23.08 -24.25 -35.03
N PRO A 666 -24.39 -24.57 -34.93
CA PRO A 666 -25.44 -23.94 -35.72
C PRO A 666 -25.46 -22.41 -35.58
N GLU A 667 -26.00 -21.70 -36.58
CA GLU A 667 -26.21 -20.24 -36.49
C GLU A 667 -27.24 -19.86 -35.43
N ASP A 668 -28.28 -20.69 -35.26
CA ASP A 668 -29.32 -20.51 -34.25
C ASP A 668 -28.73 -20.57 -32.82
N ALA A 669 -28.97 -19.51 -32.04
CA ALA A 669 -28.40 -19.36 -30.70
C ALA A 669 -28.81 -20.50 -29.75
N HIS A 670 -30.04 -20.98 -29.86
CA HIS A 670 -30.58 -21.98 -28.95
C HIS A 670 -30.01 -23.38 -29.27
N ALA A 671 -29.93 -23.73 -30.55
CA ALA A 671 -29.27 -24.97 -31.01
C ALA A 671 -27.76 -24.93 -30.73
N ALA A 672 -27.12 -23.77 -30.92
CA ALA A 672 -25.71 -23.55 -30.62
C ALA A 672 -25.38 -23.80 -29.15
N LEU A 673 -26.12 -23.13 -28.24
CA LEU A 673 -25.90 -23.27 -26.80
C LEU A 673 -26.23 -24.67 -26.30
N ARG A 674 -27.27 -25.33 -26.84
CA ARG A 674 -27.59 -26.72 -26.51
C ARG A 674 -26.48 -27.69 -26.93
N ALA A 675 -25.91 -27.51 -28.12
CA ALA A 675 -24.78 -28.32 -28.58
C ALA A 675 -23.53 -28.11 -27.69
N LEU A 676 -23.22 -26.86 -27.35
CA LEU A 676 -22.12 -26.51 -26.44
C LEU A 676 -22.35 -27.08 -25.04
N ALA A 677 -23.57 -27.02 -24.50
CA ALA A 677 -23.94 -27.60 -23.21
C ALA A 677 -23.68 -29.12 -23.19
N GLY A 678 -24.11 -29.85 -24.23
CA GLY A 678 -23.86 -31.29 -24.32
C GLY A 678 -22.37 -31.67 -24.44
N GLN A 679 -21.53 -30.80 -25.00
CA GLN A 679 -20.08 -30.99 -24.97
C GLN A 679 -19.52 -30.64 -23.58
N ALA A 680 -19.96 -29.55 -22.96
CA ALA A 680 -19.49 -29.07 -21.67
C ALA A 680 -19.79 -30.06 -20.53
N THR A 681 -20.92 -30.76 -20.59
CA THR A 681 -21.26 -31.84 -19.65
C THR A 681 -20.30 -33.04 -19.78
N ARG A 682 -19.73 -33.29 -20.96
CA ARG A 682 -18.75 -34.37 -21.19
C ARG A 682 -17.33 -33.99 -20.76
N THR A 683 -17.00 -32.71 -20.75
CA THR A 683 -15.72 -32.19 -20.25
C THR A 683 -15.94 -31.17 -19.14
N PRO A 684 -16.31 -31.62 -17.92
CA PRO A 684 -16.58 -30.73 -16.80
C PRO A 684 -15.34 -29.90 -16.42
N ASN A 685 -15.57 -28.77 -15.76
CA ASN A 685 -14.56 -27.82 -15.30
C ASN A 685 -13.68 -27.22 -16.41
N ARG A 686 -14.17 -27.19 -17.66
CA ARG A 686 -13.49 -26.56 -18.78
C ARG A 686 -14.49 -25.86 -19.69
N PHE A 687 -14.17 -24.62 -20.07
CA PHE A 687 -14.98 -23.87 -21.02
C PHE A 687 -14.84 -24.42 -22.44
N ILE A 688 -15.97 -24.55 -23.10
CA ILE A 688 -16.07 -24.82 -24.53
C ILE A 688 -16.71 -23.61 -25.19
N CYS A 689 -16.01 -23.04 -26.16
CA CYS A 689 -16.41 -21.81 -26.81
C CYS A 689 -16.55 -22.01 -28.32
N SER A 690 -17.62 -21.49 -28.92
CA SER A 690 -17.72 -21.37 -30.38
C SER A 690 -17.11 -20.05 -30.86
N SER A 691 -17.30 -18.99 -30.10
CA SER A 691 -16.77 -17.64 -30.30
C SER A 691 -16.33 -17.05 -28.96
N ARG A 692 -15.75 -15.85 -28.97
CA ARG A 692 -15.48 -15.11 -27.72
C ARG A 692 -16.76 -14.67 -26.98
N SER A 693 -17.92 -14.68 -27.65
CA SER A 693 -19.21 -14.28 -27.09
C SER A 693 -20.08 -15.45 -26.61
N ARG A 694 -19.70 -16.71 -26.89
CA ARG A 694 -20.47 -17.91 -26.49
C ARG A 694 -19.56 -18.98 -25.90
N CYS A 695 -19.53 -19.07 -24.58
CA CYS A 695 -18.77 -20.07 -23.85
C CYS A 695 -19.66 -20.79 -22.82
N VAL A 696 -19.58 -22.11 -22.78
CA VAL A 696 -20.35 -22.95 -21.85
C VAL A 696 -19.40 -23.86 -21.08
N SER A 697 -19.67 -24.08 -19.80
CA SER A 697 -18.98 -25.05 -18.97
C SER A 697 -19.96 -25.76 -18.05
N SER A 698 -19.62 -26.98 -17.61
CA SER A 698 -20.30 -27.65 -16.51
C SER A 698 -19.41 -27.63 -15.27
N VAL A 699 -19.94 -27.15 -14.13
CA VAL A 699 -19.21 -27.07 -12.85
C VAL A 699 -20.12 -27.61 -11.75
N ALA A 700 -19.63 -28.57 -10.96
CA ALA A 700 -20.41 -29.23 -9.91
C ALA A 700 -21.80 -29.77 -10.39
N GLY A 701 -21.89 -30.17 -11.65
CA GLY A 701 -23.15 -30.66 -12.26
C GLY A 701 -24.12 -29.57 -12.71
N ARG A 702 -23.72 -28.30 -12.66
CA ARG A 702 -24.49 -27.14 -13.14
C ARG A 702 -23.94 -26.60 -14.44
N LEU A 703 -24.82 -26.07 -15.30
CA LEU A 703 -24.44 -25.41 -16.54
C LEU A 703 -24.22 -23.92 -16.31
N VAL A 704 -23.01 -23.47 -16.63
CA VAL A 704 -22.60 -22.06 -16.56
C VAL A 704 -22.35 -21.56 -17.97
N MET A 705 -23.05 -20.50 -18.36
CA MET A 705 -22.90 -19.87 -19.68
C MET A 705 -22.36 -18.45 -19.54
N ALA A 706 -21.25 -18.18 -20.21
CA ALA A 706 -20.67 -16.84 -20.36
C ALA A 706 -20.99 -16.32 -21.75
N LEU A 707 -21.86 -15.32 -21.80
CA LEU A 707 -22.46 -14.76 -23.02
C LEU A 707 -22.01 -13.31 -23.21
N GLY A 708 -21.66 -12.94 -24.45
CA GLY A 708 -21.29 -11.58 -24.82
C GLY A 708 -22.43 -10.78 -25.46
N GLU A 709 -23.40 -11.46 -26.06
CA GLU A 709 -24.43 -10.84 -26.88
C GLU A 709 -25.81 -10.92 -26.21
N PRO A 710 -26.56 -9.81 -26.11
CA PRO A 710 -27.93 -9.78 -25.56
C PRO A 710 -28.89 -10.78 -26.22
N ALA A 711 -28.72 -11.07 -27.51
CA ALA A 711 -29.60 -11.96 -28.27
C ALA A 711 -29.57 -13.40 -27.74
N ASP A 712 -28.43 -13.84 -27.20
CA ASP A 712 -28.26 -15.19 -26.68
C ASP A 712 -28.86 -15.38 -25.28
N MET A 713 -29.27 -14.28 -24.62
CA MET A 713 -29.75 -14.31 -23.22
C MET A 713 -30.96 -15.23 -23.04
N GLY A 714 -31.93 -15.19 -23.96
CA GLY A 714 -33.15 -16.02 -23.85
C GLY A 714 -32.81 -17.50 -23.83
N ALA A 715 -32.07 -17.96 -24.85
CA ALA A 715 -31.62 -19.34 -24.95
C ALA A 715 -30.70 -19.75 -23.78
N GLY A 716 -29.84 -18.85 -23.31
CA GLY A 716 -29.01 -19.09 -22.14
C GLY A 716 -29.84 -19.29 -20.87
N CYS A 717 -30.85 -18.44 -20.65
CA CYS A 717 -31.75 -18.54 -19.51
C CYS A 717 -32.53 -19.85 -19.50
N ASP A 718 -32.95 -20.37 -20.65
CA ASP A 718 -33.73 -21.60 -20.73
C ASP A 718 -32.89 -22.87 -20.46
N LEU A 719 -31.59 -22.83 -20.76
CA LEU A 719 -30.71 -24.00 -20.75
C LEU A 719 -29.74 -24.05 -19.57
N ALA A 720 -29.35 -22.91 -19.00
CA ALA A 720 -28.31 -22.81 -17.99
C ALA A 720 -28.87 -22.66 -16.58
N ASP A 721 -28.10 -23.06 -15.58
CA ASP A 721 -28.37 -22.71 -14.18
C ASP A 721 -27.88 -21.29 -13.86
N ILE A 722 -26.76 -20.90 -14.48
CA ILE A 722 -26.10 -19.61 -14.28
C ILE A 722 -25.75 -19.00 -15.63
N VAL A 723 -26.23 -17.79 -15.87
CA VAL A 723 -25.96 -16.98 -17.06
C VAL A 723 -25.19 -15.74 -16.65
N ILE A 724 -23.99 -15.58 -17.21
CA ILE A 724 -23.16 -14.38 -17.06
C ILE A 724 -23.18 -13.66 -18.40
N LEU A 725 -23.80 -12.49 -18.44
CA LEU A 725 -23.97 -11.69 -19.63
C LEU A 725 -23.13 -10.42 -19.55
N ALA A 726 -22.12 -10.31 -20.41
CA ALA A 726 -21.23 -9.14 -20.52
C ALA A 726 -21.88 -7.94 -21.25
N ALA A 727 -23.19 -7.75 -21.06
CA ALA A 727 -23.98 -6.65 -21.61
C ALA A 727 -24.93 -6.09 -20.54
N ALA A 728 -25.23 -4.79 -20.62
CA ALA A 728 -26.08 -4.10 -19.65
C ALA A 728 -27.56 -4.21 -20.05
N ILE A 729 -28.31 -5.11 -19.41
CA ILE A 729 -29.74 -5.31 -19.64
C ILE A 729 -30.52 -4.99 -18.35
N ARG A 730 -31.78 -4.54 -18.49
CA ARG A 730 -32.65 -4.19 -17.36
C ARG A 730 -33.22 -5.39 -16.62
N SER A 731 -33.37 -6.54 -17.28
CA SER A 731 -33.94 -7.74 -16.64
C SER A 731 -33.06 -8.20 -15.50
N PRO A 732 -33.57 -8.26 -14.25
CA PRO A 732 -32.78 -8.64 -13.09
C PRO A 732 -32.66 -10.15 -12.93
N ALA A 733 -33.46 -10.94 -13.65
CA ALA A 733 -33.51 -12.39 -13.53
C ALA A 733 -33.95 -13.05 -14.84
N CYS A 734 -33.64 -14.34 -14.96
CA CYS A 734 -34.27 -15.20 -15.96
C CYS A 734 -35.66 -15.63 -15.49
N LEU A 735 -36.61 -15.72 -16.41
CA LEU A 735 -37.97 -16.22 -16.13
C LEU A 735 -37.99 -17.72 -15.79
N SER A 736 -37.02 -18.47 -16.32
CA SER A 736 -36.80 -19.89 -16.05
C SER A 736 -36.36 -20.21 -14.61
N GLY A 737 -36.02 -19.19 -13.81
CA GLY A 737 -35.42 -19.36 -12.48
C GLY A 737 -33.89 -19.45 -12.48
N ALA A 738 -33.25 -19.47 -13.66
CA ALA A 738 -31.80 -19.39 -13.80
C ALA A 738 -31.24 -18.09 -13.22
N LYS A 739 -30.03 -18.15 -12.65
CA LYS A 739 -29.35 -16.97 -12.07
C LYS A 739 -28.71 -16.16 -13.17
N LEU A 740 -29.17 -14.92 -13.34
CA LEU A 740 -28.65 -13.99 -14.34
C LEU A 740 -27.77 -12.93 -13.68
N PHE A 741 -26.52 -12.84 -14.13
CA PHE A 741 -25.61 -11.74 -13.79
C PHE A 741 -25.32 -10.95 -15.07
N THR A 742 -25.73 -9.69 -15.11
CA THR A 742 -25.49 -8.80 -16.25
C THR A 742 -24.37 -7.81 -15.94
N ALA A 743 -23.83 -7.14 -16.97
CA ALA A 743 -22.88 -6.04 -16.75
C ALA A 743 -23.48 -4.91 -15.90
N ARG A 744 -24.81 -4.76 -15.85
CA ARG A 744 -25.48 -3.80 -14.96
C ARG A 744 -25.42 -4.26 -13.50
N THR A 745 -25.77 -5.52 -13.21
CA THR A 745 -25.70 -6.03 -11.84
C THR A 745 -24.25 -6.06 -11.34
N LEU A 746 -23.30 -6.46 -12.19
CA LEU A 746 -21.87 -6.48 -11.86
C LEU A 746 -21.26 -5.09 -11.68
N ARG A 747 -21.82 -4.06 -12.34
CA ARG A 747 -21.42 -2.66 -12.08
C ARG A 747 -21.68 -2.27 -10.63
N GLU A 748 -22.80 -2.70 -10.06
CA GLU A 748 -23.20 -2.41 -8.67
C GLU A 748 -22.49 -3.34 -7.66
N THR A 749 -22.47 -4.66 -7.92
CA THR A 749 -21.93 -5.65 -6.98
C THR A 749 -20.41 -5.85 -7.07
N GLY A 750 -19.79 -5.43 -8.18
CA GLY A 750 -18.39 -5.68 -8.47
C GLY A 750 -18.12 -7.11 -8.96
N ALA A 751 -16.87 -7.56 -8.82
CA ALA A 751 -16.49 -8.94 -9.10
C ALA A 751 -17.24 -9.92 -8.18
N LEU A 752 -17.48 -11.13 -8.68
CA LEU A 752 -18.20 -12.18 -7.96
C LEU A 752 -17.30 -13.38 -7.70
N ALA A 753 -17.50 -14.01 -6.54
CA ALA A 753 -17.00 -15.34 -6.25
C ALA A 753 -18.20 -16.22 -5.88
N ILE A 754 -18.32 -17.38 -6.52
CA ILE A 754 -19.44 -18.30 -6.34
C ILE A 754 -18.91 -19.64 -5.82
N ARG A 755 -19.51 -20.13 -4.74
CA ARG A 755 -19.22 -21.44 -4.16
C ARG A 755 -20.46 -22.34 -4.24
N PHE A 756 -20.25 -23.60 -4.58
CA PHE A 756 -21.25 -24.65 -4.60
C PHE A 756 -21.06 -25.55 -3.37
N GLU A 757 -21.93 -25.42 -2.37
CA GLU A 757 -21.91 -26.31 -1.20
C GLU A 757 -22.52 -27.67 -1.53
N ASP A 758 -23.65 -27.66 -2.24
CA ASP A 758 -24.42 -28.84 -2.64
C ASP A 758 -25.04 -28.62 -4.03
N ARG A 759 -25.65 -29.66 -4.62
CA ARG A 759 -26.40 -29.51 -5.88
C ARG A 759 -27.48 -28.43 -5.82
N ALA A 760 -28.04 -28.13 -4.64
CA ALA A 760 -29.09 -27.12 -4.45
C ALA A 760 -28.57 -25.74 -3.96
N ARG A 761 -27.53 -25.69 -3.12
CA ARG A 761 -27.10 -24.45 -2.46
C ARG A 761 -25.89 -23.80 -3.14
N MET A 762 -26.00 -22.50 -3.37
CA MET A 762 -24.97 -21.67 -3.97
C MET A 762 -24.79 -20.40 -3.16
N GLU A 763 -23.57 -20.16 -2.68
CA GLU A 763 -23.21 -18.90 -2.04
C GLU A 763 -22.58 -17.96 -3.08
N VAL A 764 -23.09 -16.74 -3.18
CA VAL A 764 -22.53 -15.69 -4.05
C VAL A 764 -21.97 -14.60 -3.17
N GLU A 765 -20.66 -14.47 -3.18
CA GLU A 765 -19.93 -13.39 -2.54
C GLU A 765 -19.63 -12.29 -3.55
N THR A 766 -19.82 -11.04 -3.15
CA THR A 766 -19.69 -9.88 -4.04
C THR A 766 -18.58 -8.97 -3.54
N ALA A 767 -17.85 -8.33 -4.45
CA ALA A 767 -16.70 -7.52 -4.08
C ALA A 767 -17.05 -6.19 -3.41
N LEU A 768 -18.15 -5.58 -3.81
CA LEU A 768 -18.62 -4.30 -3.28
C LEU A 768 -19.83 -4.46 -2.35
N GLY A 769 -20.63 -5.51 -2.52
CA GLY A 769 -21.84 -5.72 -1.71
C GLY A 769 -22.81 -4.56 -1.79
N GLY A 770 -23.50 -4.29 -0.68
CA GLY A 770 -24.34 -3.10 -0.51
C GLY A 770 -23.54 -1.85 -0.12
N ARG A 771 -22.20 -1.87 -0.17
CA ARG A 771 -21.35 -0.77 0.29
C ARG A 771 -21.39 0.38 -0.72
N VAL A 772 -21.81 1.55 -0.25
CA VAL A 772 -21.79 2.79 -1.05
C VAL A 772 -20.92 3.79 -0.32
N ARG A 773 -19.73 3.96 -0.86
CA ARG A 773 -18.69 4.89 -0.45
C ARG A 773 -18.42 5.91 -1.57
N PRO A 774 -17.78 7.05 -1.27
CA PRO A 774 -17.50 8.09 -2.27
C PRO A 774 -16.77 7.59 -3.51
N TRP A 775 -15.93 6.57 -3.39
CA TRP A 775 -15.21 5.96 -4.52
C TRP A 775 -15.98 4.86 -5.27
N THR A 776 -17.24 4.60 -4.89
CA THR A 776 -18.12 3.60 -5.49
C THR A 776 -19.49 4.17 -5.93
N VAL A 777 -19.86 5.36 -5.45
CA VAL A 777 -21.18 5.98 -5.69
C VAL A 777 -21.49 6.19 -7.17
N GLN A 778 -20.48 6.38 -8.01
CA GLN A 778 -20.62 6.50 -9.47
C GLN A 778 -21.23 5.26 -10.14
N ARG A 779 -21.19 4.10 -9.47
CA ARG A 779 -21.79 2.85 -9.96
C ARG A 779 -23.32 2.88 -9.91
N HIS A 780 -23.89 3.74 -9.08
CA HIS A 780 -25.33 3.93 -8.87
C HIS A 780 -25.92 5.11 -9.67
N TYR A 781 -25.14 5.74 -10.54
CA TYR A 781 -25.59 6.85 -11.36
C TYR A 781 -26.35 6.36 -12.61
N ASP A 782 -27.57 6.90 -12.81
CA ASP A 782 -28.34 6.74 -14.05
C ASP A 782 -28.25 8.02 -14.90
N TRP A 783 -27.59 7.90 -16.05
CA TRP A 783 -27.35 9.00 -16.97
C TRP A 783 -28.63 9.53 -17.65
N ARG A 784 -29.71 8.73 -17.69
CA ARG A 784 -30.98 9.12 -18.33
C ARG A 784 -31.78 10.09 -17.47
N GLU A 785 -31.88 9.78 -16.18
CA GLU A 785 -32.60 10.59 -15.18
C GLU A 785 -31.70 11.65 -14.55
N ASP A 786 -30.41 11.63 -14.89
CA ASP A 786 -29.39 12.55 -14.41
C ASP A 786 -29.20 12.55 -12.88
N GLY A 787 -29.52 11.42 -12.24
CA GLY A 787 -29.54 11.25 -10.80
C GLY A 787 -28.91 9.94 -10.31
N PHE A 788 -28.82 9.80 -8.98
CA PHE A 788 -28.30 8.59 -8.32
C PHE A 788 -29.44 7.72 -7.81
N VAL A 789 -29.44 6.43 -8.14
CA VAL A 789 -30.40 5.45 -7.61
C VAL A 789 -29.72 4.68 -6.48
N LEU A 790 -30.02 5.07 -5.24
CA LEU A 790 -29.34 4.58 -4.05
C LEU A 790 -30.20 3.63 -3.21
N PRO A 791 -29.58 2.67 -2.52
CA PRO A 791 -30.31 1.67 -1.73
C PRO A 791 -30.96 2.20 -0.44
N ASP A 792 -30.45 3.32 0.11
CA ASP A 792 -30.96 3.99 1.31
C ASP A 792 -30.45 5.44 1.39
N GLU A 793 -31.07 6.26 2.26
CA GLU A 793 -30.66 7.65 2.49
C GLU A 793 -29.24 7.79 3.06
N ALA A 794 -28.77 6.81 3.83
CA ALA A 794 -27.42 6.85 4.39
C ALA A 794 -26.35 6.79 3.28
N ALA A 795 -26.67 6.13 2.15
CA ALA A 795 -25.81 6.11 0.98
C ALA A 795 -25.68 7.49 0.31
N ALA A 796 -26.65 8.40 0.44
CA ALA A 796 -26.58 9.73 -0.17
C ALA A 796 -25.40 10.56 0.37
N ARG A 797 -24.96 10.28 1.61
CA ARG A 797 -23.77 10.93 2.22
C ARG A 797 -22.45 10.57 1.53
N ALA A 798 -22.45 9.55 0.68
CA ALA A 798 -21.31 9.19 -0.16
C ALA A 798 -21.13 10.14 -1.35
N ILE A 799 -22.15 10.93 -1.69
CA ILE A 799 -22.04 11.99 -2.70
C ILE A 799 -21.27 13.16 -2.07
N THR A 800 -20.01 13.30 -2.44
CA THR A 800 -19.08 14.29 -1.86
C THR A 800 -18.46 15.21 -2.90
N ALA A 801 -18.51 14.85 -4.19
CA ALA A 801 -17.99 15.67 -5.26
C ALA A 801 -18.93 16.85 -5.51
N ARG A 802 -18.38 18.07 -5.62
CA ARG A 802 -19.17 19.30 -5.75
C ARG A 802 -20.16 19.28 -6.90
N GLY A 803 -19.73 18.82 -8.08
CA GLY A 803 -20.60 18.70 -9.26
C GLY A 803 -21.62 17.56 -9.17
N ASP A 804 -21.47 16.63 -8.23
CA ASP A 804 -22.44 15.56 -8.02
C ASP A 804 -23.50 15.94 -6.97
N MET A 805 -23.20 16.86 -6.05
CA MET A 805 -24.13 17.31 -5.01
C MET A 805 -25.31 18.12 -5.56
N GLU A 806 -25.19 18.68 -6.77
CA GLU A 806 -26.25 19.44 -7.43
C GLU A 806 -27.28 18.52 -8.13
N ARG A 807 -27.04 17.20 -8.16
CA ARG A 807 -27.86 16.22 -8.88
C ARG A 807 -28.91 15.59 -7.98
N GLY A 808 -30.02 15.15 -8.58
CA GLY A 808 -31.10 14.45 -7.88
C GLY A 808 -30.66 13.10 -7.29
N VAL A 809 -31.26 12.73 -6.16
CA VAL A 809 -31.07 11.43 -5.52
C VAL A 809 -32.42 10.73 -5.43
N LEU A 810 -32.49 9.52 -5.95
CA LEU A 810 -33.65 8.64 -5.88
C LEU A 810 -33.32 7.48 -4.95
N VAL A 811 -34.17 7.21 -3.97
CA VAL A 811 -34.01 6.05 -3.08
C VAL A 811 -34.86 4.90 -3.61
N THR A 812 -34.29 3.70 -3.73
CA THR A 812 -34.98 2.52 -4.29
C THR A 812 -36.31 2.18 -3.58
N GLY A 813 -36.50 2.62 -2.33
CA GLY A 813 -37.75 2.47 -1.57
C GLY A 813 -38.89 3.41 -2.00
N GLU A 814 -38.58 4.61 -2.51
CA GLU A 814 -39.57 5.53 -3.10
C GLU A 814 -39.90 5.15 -4.54
N ALA A 815 -38.95 4.51 -5.24
CA ALA A 815 -39.14 3.91 -6.55
C ALA A 815 -39.93 2.57 -6.53
N ALA A 816 -40.60 2.23 -5.42
CA ALA A 816 -41.36 0.98 -5.26
C ALA A 816 -42.62 0.86 -6.16
N GLY A 817 -42.81 1.76 -7.12
CA GLY A 817 -43.64 1.53 -8.30
C GLY A 817 -42.93 0.76 -9.43
N ALA A 818 -41.60 0.58 -9.37
CA ALA A 818 -40.79 -0.04 -10.42
C ALA A 818 -39.62 -0.88 -9.85
N GLY A 819 -39.94 -2.01 -9.20
CA GLY A 819 -39.24 -3.29 -9.37
C GLY A 819 -37.71 -3.42 -9.19
N VAL A 820 -37.03 -2.66 -8.32
CA VAL A 820 -35.60 -2.89 -8.02
C VAL A 820 -35.41 -3.36 -6.56
N LYS A 821 -34.96 -4.61 -6.37
CA LYS A 821 -34.63 -5.18 -5.05
C LYS A 821 -33.22 -4.79 -4.60
N LYS A 822 -33.07 -4.56 -3.29
CA LYS A 822 -31.87 -4.12 -2.57
C LYS A 822 -30.66 -5.06 -2.79
N PRO A 823 -29.44 -4.57 -3.06
CA PRO A 823 -28.24 -5.40 -3.09
C PRO A 823 -27.83 -5.78 -1.67
N ALA A 824 -27.75 -7.09 -1.39
CA ALA A 824 -27.33 -7.64 -0.10
C ALA A 824 -25.87 -8.13 -0.18
N ASP A 825 -25.11 -7.98 0.91
CA ASP A 825 -23.70 -8.44 1.01
C ASP A 825 -23.54 -9.95 0.79
N ARG A 826 -24.61 -10.70 1.07
CA ARG A 826 -24.86 -12.04 0.57
C ARG A 826 -26.24 -12.00 -0.07
N LEU A 827 -26.34 -12.26 -1.37
CA LEU A 827 -27.64 -12.49 -1.98
C LEU A 827 -28.13 -13.86 -1.47
N PRO A 828 -29.19 -13.94 -0.65
CA PRO A 828 -29.73 -15.24 -0.28
C PRO A 828 -30.12 -15.97 -1.54
N ALA A 829 -29.63 -17.20 -1.70
CA ALA A 829 -30.21 -18.14 -2.64
C ALA A 829 -31.61 -18.47 -2.10
N GLY A 830 -32.60 -17.69 -2.53
CA GLY A 830 -33.98 -17.82 -2.05
C GLY A 830 -34.45 -19.28 -2.10
N GLU A 831 -35.04 -19.72 -1.00
CA GLU A 831 -35.82 -20.96 -0.95
C GLU A 831 -36.86 -20.97 -2.06
N ALA A 832 -37.04 -22.15 -2.64
CA ALA A 832 -38.05 -22.41 -3.64
C ALA A 832 -39.42 -21.93 -3.11
N ILE A 833 -40.03 -20.98 -3.80
CA ILE A 833 -41.45 -20.69 -3.62
C ILE A 833 -42.20 -21.90 -4.17
N SER A 834 -42.65 -22.78 -3.28
CA SER A 834 -43.46 -23.94 -3.62
C SER A 834 -44.93 -23.55 -3.80
N SER A 835 -45.40 -23.78 -5.02
CA SER A 835 -46.75 -24.12 -5.49
C SER A 835 -47.84 -23.04 -5.61
N PRO A 836 -48.57 -23.03 -6.74
CA PRO A 836 -49.87 -22.38 -6.90
C PRO A 836 -50.99 -23.27 -6.29
N ALA A 837 -52.07 -22.66 -5.84
CA ALA A 837 -53.35 -23.34 -5.59
C ALA A 837 -54.43 -22.67 -6.44
N GLU A 838 -55.22 -23.52 -7.10
CA GLU A 838 -56.20 -23.29 -8.16
C GLU A 838 -57.38 -22.36 -7.80
N PRO A 839 -58.11 -21.84 -8.80
CA PRO A 839 -59.35 -21.10 -8.59
C PRO A 839 -60.56 -22.05 -8.48
N SER A 840 -61.29 -21.99 -7.35
CA SER A 840 -62.63 -22.57 -7.26
C SER A 840 -63.70 -21.50 -7.53
N LEU A 841 -64.42 -21.68 -8.63
CA LEU A 841 -65.71 -21.02 -8.92
C LEU A 841 -66.87 -21.73 -8.19
N SER A 842 -67.99 -20.99 -8.09
CA SER A 842 -69.30 -21.31 -7.46
C SER A 842 -69.33 -21.06 -5.95
N GLY A 843 -70.30 -20.36 -5.37
CA GLY A 843 -71.59 -19.85 -5.83
C GLY A 843 -72.54 -19.85 -4.63
N SER A 844 -73.35 -18.78 -4.50
CA SER A 844 -74.56 -18.64 -3.67
C SER A 844 -74.47 -18.63 -2.14
N GLY A 845 -75.13 -17.64 -1.53
CA GLY A 845 -75.72 -17.76 -0.19
C GLY A 845 -75.64 -16.53 0.71
N GLU A 846 -76.63 -15.63 0.54
CA GLU A 846 -77.08 -14.52 1.42
C GLU A 846 -76.22 -13.24 1.57
#